data_AF-A0A9N9DJK3-F1
#
_entry.id   AF-A0A9N9DJK3-F1
#
_cell.length_a   1.000
_cell.length_b   1.000
_cell.length_c   1.000
_cell.angle_alpha   90.00
_cell.angle_beta   90.00
_cell.angle_gamma   90.00
#
_symmetry.space_group_name_H-M   'P 1'
#
loop_
_entity.id
_entity.type
_entity.pdbx_description
1 polymer ?
#
loop_
_entity_poly.entity_id
_entity_poly.type
_entity_poly.pdbx_seq_one_letter_code
_entity_poly.pdbx_strand_id
1 'polypeptide(L)'
;FMKDAISQGFEQKEEDPFLSSENTTQPAYNIKHLVDRDDGKLILDPEVSISDIFDNIDEPINLMPDVELRNFFEENIQTRDQSSDSQWFDRLEILYKFIIDRRVNRVQQWFSQNTSRFPNDHNEIIIAKYALEQEITRLKLFWNFCRLRCENCGLACLKASRHNDNENDMTHDCLTDHECHSVCQFQEIHTDETIPKCINFAGHEGHHACSASHSCGASCIYDGKRNCQLKCTKDIGHETTTGNEVHLCEATRHYCGAPCSLKADTQKGNYECRNTCIIPCEESHEVHKCENEVCPIECPIATCRRRCESREHFHALEENVDHFCGEEHHCPNHCEGLGICKIVTEPTAIVMEEAEYVNKFGSFMFTKYSQTFQRLPCCIKIPPNEFKHEGKHVHEIKKRHECDASCPDDLGKHVIEENRKFEIFHYCDCTLPYDHGREHNSEHDTVHGNMLLTTFTCEEEEFEFEGHRLTIGDRGDFVLCHKLCESIGHHRHIDYCKDPDVCKSLTGGKKEGILEHIKANISPNPTLEKDYISHRVFWERTKFQDPYSRDDRESFKKCDHECIDEKHKNVDNVTGRDPIRSFCTQELFHAELNPSSNPPGNVGYISTDGHHFSCENPATNVGDFHVVFVIDRSGSMSSSDCRPRCSNSQTTCLQHNHNNRLGAVYEAVYSFIETRKNSLKATNVGLSAVDRDIASLILFESTATVVFENQSLSNPEQLLEKMMKFDADGGTSFHAGINKAAEIIEKYYDRQKTNVIIFLSDGEAITPDSELRSLCQREVNKGAPLYLYTVMFGSDGGQPLQQMANIATEYLSRSTSGDVLKCQYTLAENVKKLNELFTRVAESLRKHKPMLIRE
;
A
#
# COMPACT_ATOMS: atom_id res chain seq x y z
N PHE A 1 -10.19 -12.19 -24.00
CA PHE A 1 -11.64 -12.31 -24.33
C PHE A 1 -12.09 -11.76 -25.70
N MET A 2 -12.29 -10.44 -25.90
CA MET A 2 -13.02 -9.89 -27.08
C MET A 2 -12.41 -10.29 -28.42
N LYS A 3 -11.08 -10.28 -28.48
CA LYS A 3 -10.28 -10.76 -29.60
C LYS A 3 -10.66 -12.19 -30.03
N ASP A 4 -10.85 -13.07 -29.06
CA ASP A 4 -11.13 -14.49 -29.28
C ASP A 4 -12.59 -14.71 -29.64
N ALA A 5 -13.50 -14.00 -28.95
CA ALA A 5 -14.93 -14.00 -29.28
C ALA A 5 -15.19 -13.60 -30.74
N ILE A 6 -14.46 -12.60 -31.25
CA ILE A 6 -14.59 -12.11 -32.63
C ILE A 6 -13.88 -13.03 -33.63
N SER A 7 -12.69 -13.53 -33.29
CA SER A 7 -11.89 -14.33 -34.22
C SER A 7 -12.43 -15.76 -34.36
N GLN A 8 -12.90 -16.35 -33.26
CA GLN A 8 -13.26 -17.78 -33.19
C GLN A 8 -14.75 -18.02 -32.99
N GLY A 9 -15.54 -17.01 -32.60
CA GLY A 9 -16.98 -17.19 -32.36
C GLY A 9 -17.33 -17.89 -31.04
N PHE A 10 -16.37 -17.96 -30.10
CA PHE A 10 -16.48 -18.65 -28.81
C PHE A 10 -15.66 -17.94 -27.73
N GLU A 11 -15.96 -18.21 -26.45
CA GLU A 11 -15.18 -17.74 -25.31
C GLU A 11 -13.99 -18.69 -25.07
N GLN A 12 -12.75 -18.23 -25.28
CA GLN A 12 -11.57 -18.96 -24.81
C GLN A 12 -11.34 -18.67 -23.32
N LYS A 13 -10.86 -19.68 -22.57
CA LYS A 13 -10.46 -19.54 -21.16
C LYS A 13 -9.37 -18.47 -21.03
N GLU A 14 -9.74 -17.28 -20.60
CA GLU A 14 -9.02 -16.65 -19.49
C GLU A 14 -9.72 -17.16 -18.24
N GLU A 15 -8.95 -17.65 -17.26
CA GLU A 15 -9.51 -18.12 -16.00
C GLU A 15 -10.44 -17.05 -15.43
N ASP A 16 -11.73 -17.39 -15.32
CA ASP A 16 -12.68 -16.57 -14.60
C ASP A 16 -12.29 -16.62 -13.12
N PRO A 17 -11.87 -15.50 -12.49
CA PRO A 17 -11.49 -15.51 -11.08
C PRO A 17 -12.67 -15.85 -10.15
N PHE A 18 -13.90 -15.91 -10.67
CA PHE A 18 -15.12 -16.16 -9.91
C PHE A 18 -15.70 -17.58 -10.08
N LEU A 19 -15.10 -18.45 -10.91
CA LEU A 19 -15.52 -19.85 -11.04
C LEU A 19 -14.61 -20.76 -10.23
N SER A 20 -15.04 -21.06 -8.99
CA SER A 20 -14.45 -22.09 -8.14
C SER A 20 -14.28 -23.40 -8.89
N SER A 21 -13.05 -23.89 -8.92
CA SER A 21 -12.66 -25.15 -9.54
C SER A 21 -13.30 -26.34 -8.83
N GLU A 22 -14.43 -26.83 -9.36
CA GLU A 22 -14.82 -28.22 -9.12
C GLU A 22 -15.01 -28.98 -10.43
N ASN A 23 -14.18 -30.02 -10.55
CA ASN A 23 -14.38 -31.23 -11.35
C ASN A 23 -14.66 -31.09 -12.85
N THR A 24 -13.65 -31.34 -13.68
CA THR A 24 -13.72 -32.46 -14.65
C THR A 24 -12.36 -32.81 -15.25
N THR A 25 -12.07 -34.10 -15.19
CA THR A 25 -10.99 -34.82 -15.85
C THR A 25 -11.31 -35.03 -17.35
N GLN A 26 -10.56 -34.36 -18.25
CA GLN A 26 -10.04 -34.82 -19.56
C GLN A 26 -9.67 -33.60 -20.44
N PRO A 27 -8.55 -33.64 -21.21
CA PRO A 27 -8.14 -32.54 -22.07
C PRO A 27 -8.80 -32.67 -23.45
N ALA A 28 -10.09 -32.36 -23.52
CA ALA A 28 -10.71 -31.90 -24.76
C ALA A 28 -10.63 -30.37 -24.75
N TYR A 29 -10.30 -29.74 -25.88
CA TYR A 29 -10.39 -28.30 -26.04
C TYR A 29 -11.85 -27.87 -25.79
N ASN A 30 -12.20 -27.54 -24.54
CA ASN A 30 -13.53 -27.09 -24.13
C ASN A 30 -13.74 -25.66 -24.66
N ILE A 31 -14.20 -25.57 -25.90
CA ILE A 31 -14.69 -24.33 -26.52
C ILE A 31 -15.98 -23.94 -25.78
N LYS A 32 -15.96 -22.83 -25.01
CA LYS A 32 -17.19 -22.32 -24.37
C LYS A 32 -17.98 -21.48 -25.38
N HIS A 33 -19.24 -21.83 -25.58
CA HIS A 33 -20.14 -21.06 -26.46
C HIS A 33 -20.49 -19.70 -25.86
N LEU A 34 -20.76 -18.70 -26.72
CA LEU A 34 -21.29 -17.40 -26.28
C LEU A 34 -22.65 -17.60 -25.60
N VAL A 35 -22.73 -17.21 -24.33
CA VAL A 35 -23.95 -17.28 -23.51
C VAL A 35 -24.32 -15.90 -22.98
N ASP A 36 -25.61 -15.73 -22.70
CA ASP A 36 -26.11 -14.68 -21.83
C ASP A 36 -25.63 -14.98 -20.39
N ARG A 37 -24.97 -14.01 -19.74
CA ARG A 37 -24.40 -14.19 -18.39
C ARG A 37 -25.45 -14.14 -17.27
N ASP A 38 -26.65 -13.66 -17.55
CA ASP A 38 -27.71 -13.53 -16.55
C ASP A 38 -28.60 -14.77 -16.50
N ASP A 39 -28.92 -15.37 -17.64
CA ASP A 39 -29.78 -16.57 -17.71
C ASP A 39 -29.08 -17.85 -18.21
N GLY A 40 -27.80 -17.74 -18.61
CA GLY A 40 -26.99 -18.86 -19.07
C GLY A 40 -27.40 -19.42 -20.43
N LYS A 41 -28.34 -18.79 -21.15
CA LYS A 41 -28.80 -19.28 -22.45
C LYS A 41 -27.74 -19.08 -23.53
N LEU A 42 -27.66 -20.06 -24.43
CA LEU A 42 -26.79 -20.00 -25.61
C LEU A 42 -27.26 -18.94 -26.60
N ILE A 43 -26.32 -18.09 -27.02
CA ILE A 43 -26.53 -17.21 -28.17
C ILE A 43 -26.30 -18.05 -29.42
N LEU A 44 -27.43 -18.50 -29.98
CA LEU A 44 -27.48 -19.43 -31.10
C LEU A 44 -26.75 -18.86 -32.31
N ASP A 45 -26.07 -19.76 -33.02
CA ASP A 45 -25.54 -19.51 -34.34
C ASP A 45 -26.42 -20.30 -35.33
N PRO A 46 -27.38 -19.66 -36.02
CA PRO A 46 -28.39 -20.39 -36.80
C PRO A 46 -27.72 -21.18 -37.94
N GLU A 47 -28.13 -22.42 -38.24
CA GLU A 47 -27.61 -23.11 -39.43
C GLU A 47 -27.94 -22.30 -40.69
N VAL A 48 -26.95 -22.11 -41.57
CA VAL A 48 -27.13 -21.41 -42.85
C VAL A 48 -26.83 -22.35 -43.99
N SER A 49 -27.69 -22.28 -45.00
CA SER A 49 -27.53 -22.99 -46.26
C SER A 49 -26.82 -22.11 -47.29
N ILE A 50 -25.98 -22.69 -48.14
CA ILE A 50 -25.37 -21.95 -49.26
C ILE A 50 -26.44 -21.34 -50.19
N SER A 51 -27.61 -21.95 -50.30
CA SER A 51 -28.75 -21.44 -51.06
C SER A 51 -29.27 -20.09 -50.54
N ASP A 52 -28.91 -19.68 -49.31
CA ASP A 52 -29.23 -18.36 -48.76
C ASP A 52 -28.26 -17.26 -49.26
N ILE A 53 -27.15 -17.65 -49.90
CA ILE A 53 -26.06 -16.77 -50.36
C ILE A 53 -26.00 -16.69 -51.89
N PHE A 54 -26.25 -17.82 -52.58
CA PHE A 54 -26.20 -17.89 -54.03
C PHE A 54 -27.49 -18.49 -54.60
N ASP A 55 -28.19 -17.71 -55.44
CA ASP A 55 -29.47 -18.10 -56.06
C ASP A 55 -29.40 -19.30 -57.02
N ASN A 56 -28.19 -19.76 -57.37
CA ASN A 56 -27.95 -20.78 -58.42
C ASN A 56 -27.56 -22.17 -57.86
N ILE A 57 -27.76 -22.43 -56.57
CA ILE A 57 -27.39 -23.70 -55.92
C ILE A 57 -28.65 -24.35 -55.34
N ASP A 58 -29.11 -25.41 -56.02
CA ASP A 58 -30.38 -26.10 -55.74
C ASP A 58 -30.31 -27.08 -54.56
N GLU A 59 -29.11 -27.53 -54.15
CA GLU A 59 -28.93 -28.44 -53.02
C GLU A 59 -28.55 -27.70 -51.72
N PRO A 60 -29.22 -27.97 -50.59
CA PRO A 60 -28.92 -27.31 -49.33
C PRO A 60 -27.62 -27.88 -48.72
N ILE A 61 -26.51 -27.18 -48.95
CA ILE A 61 -25.22 -27.50 -48.33
C ILE A 61 -25.08 -26.65 -47.07
N ASN A 62 -24.91 -27.32 -45.92
CA ASN A 62 -24.72 -26.64 -44.64
C ASN A 62 -23.24 -26.28 -44.43
N LEU A 63 -22.98 -25.05 -43.99
CA LEU A 63 -21.63 -24.59 -43.67
C LEU A 63 -21.22 -25.09 -42.27
N MET A 64 -20.19 -25.93 -42.19
CA MET A 64 -19.67 -26.45 -40.91
C MET A 64 -18.65 -25.49 -40.27
N PRO A 65 -18.52 -25.44 -38.92
CA PRO A 65 -17.70 -24.43 -38.22
C PRO A 65 -16.18 -24.46 -38.48
N ASP A 66 -15.63 -25.58 -38.95
CA ASP A 66 -14.18 -25.84 -38.99
C ASP A 66 -13.63 -26.23 -40.39
N VAL A 67 -14.30 -25.84 -41.47
CA VAL A 67 -13.86 -26.18 -42.83
C VAL A 67 -12.91 -25.11 -43.36
N GLU A 68 -11.87 -25.53 -44.08
CA GLU A 68 -11.06 -24.63 -44.89
C GLU A 68 -11.93 -24.00 -45.98
N LEU A 69 -12.33 -22.74 -45.76
CA LEU A 69 -13.38 -22.05 -46.52
C LEU A 69 -13.12 -22.01 -48.03
N ARG A 70 -11.85 -21.96 -48.42
CA ARG A 70 -11.44 -22.01 -49.82
C ARG A 70 -11.71 -23.37 -50.46
N ASN A 71 -11.26 -24.45 -49.83
CA ASN A 71 -11.49 -25.80 -50.36
C ASN A 71 -12.99 -26.10 -50.42
N PHE A 72 -13.73 -25.69 -49.38
CA PHE A 72 -15.18 -25.79 -49.38
C PHE A 72 -15.82 -25.04 -50.55
N PHE A 73 -15.39 -23.81 -50.82
CA PHE A 73 -15.88 -23.03 -51.95
C PHE A 73 -15.56 -23.69 -53.30
N GLU A 74 -14.33 -24.16 -53.48
CA GLU A 74 -13.90 -24.79 -54.74
C GLU A 74 -14.58 -26.15 -54.99
N GLU A 75 -14.86 -26.93 -53.94
CA GLU A 75 -15.54 -28.23 -54.02
C GLU A 75 -17.06 -28.12 -54.24
N ASN A 76 -17.71 -27.12 -53.64
CA ASN A 76 -19.18 -27.06 -53.54
C ASN A 76 -19.83 -25.93 -54.35
N ILE A 77 -19.07 -24.90 -54.72
CA ILE A 77 -19.60 -23.71 -55.41
C ILE A 77 -18.96 -23.57 -56.79
N GLN A 78 -17.64 -23.36 -56.85
CA GLN A 78 -16.96 -23.09 -58.11
C GLN A 78 -15.43 -23.23 -58.01
N THR A 79 -14.83 -24.00 -58.91
CA THR A 79 -13.37 -24.03 -59.06
C THR A 79 -12.86 -22.78 -59.77
N ARG A 80 -11.60 -22.40 -59.52
CA ARG A 80 -11.02 -21.13 -60.02
C ARG A 80 -10.91 -21.04 -61.54
N ASP A 81 -10.82 -22.17 -62.22
CA ASP A 81 -10.69 -22.30 -63.68
C ASP A 81 -12.03 -22.25 -64.44
N GLN A 82 -13.18 -22.32 -63.74
CA GLN A 82 -14.51 -22.35 -64.36
C GLN A 82 -15.03 -20.97 -64.82
N SER A 83 -14.43 -19.87 -64.38
CA SER A 83 -14.81 -18.52 -64.82
C SER A 83 -13.61 -17.58 -64.84
N SER A 84 -13.82 -16.31 -65.23
CA SER A 84 -12.75 -15.32 -65.11
C SER A 84 -12.30 -15.16 -63.66
N ASP A 85 -11.01 -14.93 -63.45
CA ASP A 85 -10.42 -14.79 -62.11
C ASP A 85 -11.14 -13.73 -61.28
N SER A 86 -11.53 -12.59 -61.88
CA SER A 86 -12.33 -11.55 -61.22
C SER A 86 -13.69 -12.05 -60.74
N GLN A 87 -14.44 -12.78 -61.57
CA GLN A 87 -15.77 -13.28 -61.21
C GLN A 87 -15.69 -14.34 -60.11
N TRP A 88 -14.68 -15.21 -60.17
CA TRP A 88 -14.44 -16.20 -59.14
C TRP A 88 -14.08 -15.53 -57.79
N PHE A 89 -13.20 -14.52 -57.82
CA PHE A 89 -12.84 -13.73 -56.64
C PHE A 89 -14.04 -13.02 -56.02
N ASP A 90 -14.88 -12.38 -56.83
CA ASP A 90 -16.05 -11.65 -56.33
C ASP A 90 -17.05 -12.59 -55.66
N ARG A 91 -17.23 -13.81 -56.18
CA ARG A 91 -18.05 -14.86 -55.53
C ARG A 91 -17.44 -15.36 -54.23
N LEU A 92 -16.13 -15.61 -54.19
CA LEU A 92 -15.44 -16.02 -52.97
C LEU A 92 -15.54 -14.92 -51.88
N GLU A 93 -15.42 -13.65 -52.28
CA GLU A 93 -15.55 -12.52 -51.36
C GLU A 93 -16.97 -12.39 -50.79
N ILE A 94 -18.01 -12.65 -51.60
CA ILE A 94 -19.40 -12.69 -51.10
C ILE A 94 -19.54 -13.72 -49.98
N LEU A 95 -18.98 -14.93 -50.16
CA LEU A 95 -19.01 -15.97 -49.13
C LEU A 95 -18.28 -15.51 -47.86
N TYR A 96 -17.08 -14.93 -48.00
CA TYR A 96 -16.28 -14.49 -46.86
C TYR A 96 -16.97 -13.34 -46.10
N LYS A 97 -17.47 -12.33 -46.81
CA LYS A 97 -18.23 -11.22 -46.22
C LYS A 97 -19.43 -11.72 -45.44
N PHE A 98 -20.19 -12.65 -46.00
CA PHE A 98 -21.34 -13.25 -45.34
C PHE A 98 -20.95 -13.92 -44.01
N ILE A 99 -19.90 -14.75 -44.00
CA ILE A 99 -19.43 -15.45 -42.80
C ILE A 99 -18.93 -14.45 -41.74
N ILE A 100 -18.19 -13.43 -42.15
CA ILE A 100 -17.66 -12.40 -41.24
C ILE A 100 -18.80 -11.55 -40.66
N ASP A 101 -19.74 -11.08 -41.48
CA ASP A 101 -20.86 -10.26 -40.99
C ASP A 101 -21.77 -11.05 -40.04
N ARG A 102 -21.98 -12.35 -40.29
CA ARG A 102 -22.66 -13.24 -39.34
C ARG A 102 -21.95 -13.28 -37.98
N ARG A 103 -20.63 -13.49 -37.96
CA ARG A 103 -19.83 -13.51 -36.72
C ARG A 103 -19.91 -12.18 -35.99
N VAL A 104 -19.76 -11.07 -36.71
CA VAL A 104 -19.88 -9.72 -36.17
C VAL A 104 -21.26 -9.51 -35.54
N ASN A 105 -22.34 -9.86 -36.24
CA ASN A 105 -23.71 -9.74 -35.73
C ASN A 105 -23.91 -10.55 -34.45
N ARG A 106 -23.41 -11.80 -34.41
CA ARG A 106 -23.52 -12.66 -33.22
C ARG A 106 -22.80 -12.08 -32.00
N VAL A 107 -21.58 -11.58 -32.17
CA VAL A 107 -20.83 -10.94 -31.07
C VAL A 107 -21.46 -9.62 -30.64
N GLN A 108 -22.00 -8.84 -31.58
CA GLN A 108 -22.74 -7.61 -31.26
C GLN A 108 -24.02 -7.89 -30.48
N GLN A 109 -24.76 -8.96 -30.83
CA GLN A 109 -25.92 -9.43 -30.06
C GLN A 109 -25.50 -9.87 -28.65
N TRP A 110 -24.43 -10.65 -28.54
CA TRP A 110 -23.86 -11.05 -27.24
C TRP A 110 -23.49 -9.86 -26.37
N PHE A 111 -22.79 -8.88 -26.94
CA PHE A 111 -22.40 -7.67 -26.22
C PHE A 111 -23.63 -6.88 -25.77
N SER A 112 -24.62 -6.71 -26.66
CA SER A 112 -25.85 -5.96 -26.37
C SER A 112 -26.68 -6.61 -25.28
N GLN A 113 -26.84 -7.93 -25.29
CA GLN A 113 -27.59 -8.66 -24.25
C GLN A 113 -26.91 -8.51 -22.87
N ASN A 114 -25.61 -8.78 -22.79
CA ASN A 114 -24.84 -8.73 -21.55
C ASN A 114 -24.62 -7.31 -20.98
N THR A 115 -24.84 -6.27 -21.79
CA THR A 115 -24.71 -4.87 -21.36
C THR A 115 -26.06 -4.16 -21.17
N SER A 116 -27.18 -4.77 -21.58
CA SER A 116 -28.52 -4.16 -21.61
C SER A 116 -29.04 -3.64 -20.27
N ARG A 117 -28.61 -4.26 -19.17
CA ARG A 117 -29.01 -3.88 -17.79
C ARG A 117 -28.34 -2.60 -17.28
N PHE A 118 -27.28 -2.16 -17.93
CA PHE A 118 -26.49 -1.02 -17.48
C PHE A 118 -26.81 0.23 -18.32
N PRO A 119 -26.64 1.45 -17.76
CA PRO A 119 -26.85 2.69 -18.51
C PRO A 119 -25.89 2.80 -19.71
N ASN A 120 -26.41 3.13 -20.89
CA ASN A 120 -25.63 3.24 -22.13
C ASN A 120 -24.53 4.32 -22.09
N ASP A 121 -24.60 5.25 -21.14
CA ASP A 121 -23.64 6.33 -20.89
C ASP A 121 -22.56 5.95 -19.87
N HIS A 122 -22.58 4.74 -19.32
CA HIS A 122 -21.54 4.27 -18.41
C HIS A 122 -20.21 4.08 -19.14
N ASN A 123 -19.14 4.71 -18.64
CA ASN A 123 -17.86 4.77 -19.35
C ASN A 123 -17.29 3.37 -19.68
N GLU A 124 -17.36 2.42 -18.76
CA GLU A 124 -16.86 1.06 -18.98
C GLU A 124 -17.55 0.37 -20.17
N ILE A 125 -18.83 0.62 -20.42
CA ILE A 125 -19.57 0.08 -21.56
C ILE A 125 -19.16 0.79 -22.85
N ILE A 126 -18.97 2.11 -22.79
CA ILE A 126 -18.51 2.90 -23.94
C ILE A 126 -17.12 2.42 -24.39
N ILE A 127 -16.19 2.23 -23.44
CA ILE A 127 -14.85 1.70 -23.70
C ILE A 127 -14.94 0.28 -24.28
N ALA A 128 -15.75 -0.60 -23.68
CA ALA A 128 -15.87 -1.98 -24.13
C ALA A 128 -16.52 -2.08 -25.53
N LYS A 129 -17.52 -1.24 -25.82
CA LYS A 129 -18.13 -1.13 -27.15
C LYS A 129 -17.12 -0.65 -28.20
N TYR A 130 -16.27 0.29 -27.83
CA TYR A 130 -15.23 0.77 -28.72
C TYR A 130 -14.16 -0.30 -29.00
N ALA A 131 -13.74 -1.04 -27.97
CA ALA A 131 -12.83 -2.18 -28.14
C ALA A 131 -13.43 -3.25 -29.07
N LEU A 132 -14.75 -3.51 -28.96
CA LEU A 132 -15.48 -4.36 -29.90
C LEU A 132 -15.40 -3.84 -31.34
N GLU A 133 -15.70 -2.55 -31.56
CA GLU A 133 -15.67 -1.91 -32.89
C GLU A 133 -14.26 -1.94 -33.52
N GLN A 134 -13.20 -1.77 -32.72
CA GLN A 134 -11.82 -1.90 -33.20
C GLN A 134 -11.50 -3.33 -33.65
N GLU A 135 -11.85 -4.33 -32.85
CA GLU A 135 -11.59 -5.73 -33.20
C GLU A 135 -12.44 -6.19 -34.38
N ILE A 136 -13.67 -5.71 -34.52
CA ILE A 136 -14.50 -5.91 -35.74
C ILE A 136 -13.79 -5.31 -36.95
N THR A 137 -13.29 -4.08 -36.84
CA THR A 137 -12.54 -3.42 -37.93
C THR A 137 -11.29 -4.23 -38.29
N ARG A 138 -10.56 -4.73 -37.28
CA ARG A 138 -9.36 -5.56 -37.47
C ARG A 138 -9.68 -6.88 -38.19
N LEU A 139 -10.77 -7.55 -37.79
CA LEU A 139 -11.26 -8.76 -38.44
C LEU A 139 -11.62 -8.50 -39.91
N LYS A 140 -12.41 -7.45 -40.19
CA LYS A 140 -12.80 -7.09 -41.56
C LYS A 140 -11.59 -6.78 -42.44
N LEU A 141 -10.58 -6.09 -41.91
CA LEU A 141 -9.34 -5.81 -42.65
C LEU A 141 -8.52 -7.08 -42.92
N PHE A 142 -8.46 -8.02 -41.97
CA PHE A 142 -7.71 -9.26 -42.11
C PHE A 142 -8.26 -10.18 -43.20
N TRP A 143 -9.59 -10.24 -43.34
CA TRP A 143 -10.27 -11.13 -44.30
C TRP A 143 -10.47 -10.52 -45.69
N ASN A 144 -10.09 -9.27 -45.90
CA ASN A 144 -10.03 -8.69 -47.24
C ASN A 144 -8.86 -9.31 -48.00
N PHE A 145 -9.03 -9.55 -49.30
CA PHE A 145 -7.95 -10.07 -50.15
C PHE A 145 -7.03 -8.96 -50.67
N CYS A 146 -5.79 -9.32 -51.02
CA CYS A 146 -4.82 -8.40 -51.60
C CYS A 146 -5.21 -7.96 -53.03
N ARG A 147 -5.76 -8.87 -53.84
CA ARG A 147 -6.19 -8.67 -55.25
C ARG A 147 -5.12 -8.20 -56.24
N LEU A 148 -3.92 -7.85 -55.80
CA LEU A 148 -2.80 -7.49 -56.67
C LEU A 148 -2.34 -8.70 -57.49
N ARG A 149 -1.81 -8.45 -58.69
CA ARG A 149 -1.36 -9.54 -59.57
C ARG A 149 -0.24 -10.35 -58.93
N CYS A 150 -0.36 -11.66 -59.01
CA CYS A 150 0.67 -12.61 -58.58
C CYS A 150 2.02 -12.29 -59.24
N GLU A 151 3.10 -12.65 -58.55
CA GLU A 151 4.46 -12.47 -59.06
C GLU A 151 4.76 -13.44 -60.22
N ASN A 152 4.25 -14.68 -60.12
CA ASN A 152 4.57 -15.77 -61.04
C ASN A 152 3.55 -15.96 -62.17
N CYS A 153 2.35 -15.38 -62.05
CA CYS A 153 1.29 -15.52 -63.04
C CYS A 153 0.36 -14.29 -63.09
N GLY A 154 -0.64 -14.32 -63.97
CA GLY A 154 -1.62 -13.25 -64.15
C GLY A 154 -2.81 -13.28 -63.19
N LEU A 155 -2.91 -14.29 -62.34
CA LEU A 155 -3.99 -14.42 -61.35
C LEU A 155 -3.82 -13.42 -60.19
N ALA A 156 -4.93 -13.01 -59.57
CA ALA A 156 -4.90 -12.15 -58.39
C ALA A 156 -4.44 -12.89 -57.13
N CYS A 157 -3.78 -12.15 -56.25
CA CYS A 157 -3.20 -12.61 -54.99
C CYS A 157 -4.31 -12.95 -53.98
N LEU A 158 -4.23 -14.17 -53.42
CA LEU A 158 -5.18 -14.70 -52.44
C LEU A 158 -4.79 -14.44 -50.99
N LYS A 159 -3.61 -13.86 -50.75
CA LYS A 159 -3.17 -13.50 -49.40
C LYS A 159 -4.04 -12.38 -48.82
N ALA A 160 -4.02 -12.27 -47.50
CA ALA A 160 -4.69 -11.20 -46.77
C ALA A 160 -4.25 -9.82 -47.29
N SER A 161 -5.18 -8.88 -47.32
CA SER A 161 -4.89 -7.49 -47.64
C SER A 161 -3.79 -7.01 -46.71
N ARG A 162 -2.83 -6.25 -47.26
CA ARG A 162 -1.69 -5.71 -46.51
C ARG A 162 -0.67 -6.76 -46.04
N HIS A 163 -0.67 -7.98 -46.60
CA HIS A 163 0.38 -8.96 -46.27
C HIS A 163 1.80 -8.41 -46.53
N ASN A 164 1.95 -7.57 -47.55
CA ASN A 164 3.20 -6.90 -47.92
C ASN A 164 3.69 -5.81 -46.93
N ASP A 165 2.88 -5.42 -45.95
CA ASP A 165 3.34 -4.60 -44.81
C ASP A 165 4.26 -5.42 -43.89
N ASN A 166 4.09 -6.74 -43.85
CA ASN A 166 4.99 -7.65 -43.14
C ASN A 166 6.26 -7.89 -43.98
N GLU A 167 7.42 -7.62 -43.39
CA GLU A 167 8.73 -7.84 -44.05
C GLU A 167 8.97 -9.30 -44.45
N ASN A 168 8.30 -10.24 -43.78
CA ASN A 168 8.41 -11.66 -44.08
C ASN A 168 7.45 -12.15 -45.18
N ASP A 169 6.53 -11.31 -45.68
CA ASP A 169 5.49 -11.70 -46.65
C ASP A 169 5.31 -10.68 -47.78
N MET A 170 6.40 -10.41 -48.51
CA MET A 170 6.47 -9.37 -49.53
C MET A 170 5.98 -9.79 -50.92
N THR A 171 5.88 -11.08 -51.21
CA THR A 171 5.60 -11.61 -52.55
C THR A 171 4.11 -11.87 -52.76
N HIS A 172 3.58 -11.43 -53.89
CA HIS A 172 2.16 -11.64 -54.25
C HIS A 172 1.97 -13.04 -54.80
N ASP A 173 1.10 -13.82 -54.16
CA ASP A 173 0.90 -15.24 -54.46
C ASP A 173 -0.58 -15.54 -54.66
N CYS A 174 -0.90 -16.19 -55.78
CA CYS A 174 -2.25 -16.66 -56.06
C CYS A 174 -2.59 -17.96 -55.32
N LEU A 175 -1.65 -18.57 -54.58
CA LEU A 175 -1.82 -19.82 -53.82
C LEU A 175 -2.34 -20.99 -54.69
N THR A 176 -1.90 -21.02 -55.94
CA THR A 176 -2.11 -22.13 -56.89
C THR A 176 -0.75 -22.58 -57.44
N ASP A 177 -0.74 -23.52 -58.37
CA ASP A 177 0.46 -23.96 -59.09
C ASP A 177 0.98 -22.96 -60.14
N HIS A 178 0.31 -21.81 -60.31
CA HIS A 178 0.63 -20.79 -61.31
C HIS A 178 0.51 -21.24 -62.78
N GLU A 179 -0.03 -22.44 -63.05
CA GLU A 179 -0.14 -23.02 -64.40
C GLU A 179 -1.51 -22.76 -65.04
N CYS A 180 -1.53 -22.51 -66.35
CA CYS A 180 -2.80 -22.37 -67.07
C CYS A 180 -3.44 -23.73 -67.35
N HIS A 181 -4.59 -23.98 -66.72
CA HIS A 181 -5.34 -25.22 -66.89
C HIS A 181 -6.30 -25.25 -68.09
N SER A 182 -6.42 -24.14 -68.82
CA SER A 182 -7.25 -24.07 -70.01
C SER A 182 -6.73 -25.01 -71.11
N VAL A 183 -7.65 -25.61 -71.86
CA VAL A 183 -7.31 -26.46 -73.01
C VAL A 183 -6.84 -25.61 -74.20
N CYS A 184 -6.02 -26.21 -75.06
CA CYS A 184 -5.56 -25.58 -76.30
C CYS A 184 -6.75 -25.11 -77.16
N GLN A 185 -6.73 -23.85 -77.59
CA GLN A 185 -7.77 -23.27 -78.45
C GLN A 185 -7.65 -23.72 -79.92
N PHE A 186 -6.50 -24.26 -80.33
CA PHE A 186 -6.26 -24.80 -81.67
C PHE A 186 -6.77 -26.25 -81.79
N GLN A 187 -8.03 -26.47 -81.41
CA GLN A 187 -8.63 -27.81 -81.30
C GLN A 187 -8.64 -28.57 -82.63
N GLU A 188 -8.77 -27.86 -83.75
CA GLU A 188 -8.83 -28.43 -85.11
C GLU A 188 -7.55 -29.17 -85.53
N ILE A 189 -6.44 -28.92 -84.84
CA ILE A 189 -5.11 -29.49 -85.16
C ILE A 189 -4.82 -30.74 -84.30
N HIS A 190 -5.63 -30.99 -83.26
CA HIS A 190 -5.50 -32.16 -82.40
C HIS A 190 -6.45 -33.27 -82.86
N THR A 191 -5.90 -34.39 -83.33
CA THR A 191 -6.67 -35.55 -83.80
C THR A 191 -7.03 -36.54 -82.68
N ASP A 192 -6.53 -36.33 -81.47
CA ASP A 192 -6.73 -37.18 -80.31
C ASP A 192 -8.01 -36.79 -79.53
N GLU A 193 -8.62 -37.75 -78.81
CA GLU A 193 -9.82 -37.50 -77.98
C GLU A 193 -9.57 -36.54 -76.81
N THR A 194 -8.30 -36.28 -76.45
CA THR A 194 -7.90 -35.38 -75.35
C THR A 194 -7.08 -34.20 -75.87
N ILE A 195 -7.63 -32.99 -75.72
CA ILE A 195 -6.95 -31.75 -76.10
C ILE A 195 -5.91 -31.39 -75.02
N PRO A 196 -4.64 -31.12 -75.39
CA PRO A 196 -3.60 -30.78 -74.41
C PRO A 196 -3.86 -29.44 -73.71
N LYS A 197 -3.35 -29.31 -72.49
CA LYS A 197 -3.41 -28.07 -71.69
C LYS A 197 -2.47 -26.99 -72.23
N CYS A 198 -2.75 -25.75 -71.88
CA CYS A 198 -1.91 -24.62 -72.18
C CYS A 198 -0.55 -24.71 -71.46
N ILE A 199 0.52 -24.22 -72.11
CA ILE A 199 1.88 -24.20 -71.54
C ILE A 199 2.26 -22.87 -70.87
N ASN A 200 1.37 -21.88 -70.90
CA ASN A 200 1.62 -20.55 -70.37
C ASN A 200 1.22 -20.47 -68.88
N PHE A 201 1.67 -19.41 -68.20
CA PHE A 201 1.29 -19.13 -66.82
C PHE A 201 -0.21 -18.82 -66.68
N ALA A 202 -0.81 -19.13 -65.54
CA ALA A 202 -2.24 -18.91 -65.29
C ALA A 202 -2.64 -17.43 -65.43
N GLY A 203 -3.77 -17.13 -66.05
CA GLY A 203 -4.24 -15.75 -66.24
C GLY A 203 -3.44 -14.95 -67.28
N HIS A 204 -2.68 -15.62 -68.17
CA HIS A 204 -2.05 -14.97 -69.31
C HIS A 204 -3.09 -14.40 -70.29
N GLU A 205 -2.68 -13.38 -71.04
CA GLU A 205 -3.50 -12.75 -72.08
C GLU A 205 -3.42 -13.54 -73.40
N GLY A 206 -4.38 -13.37 -74.29
CA GLY A 206 -4.37 -14.02 -75.60
C GLY A 206 -4.78 -15.49 -75.60
N HIS A 207 -4.38 -16.22 -76.64
CA HIS A 207 -4.84 -17.55 -76.94
C HIS A 207 -4.12 -18.63 -76.12
N HIS A 208 -4.86 -19.66 -75.74
CA HIS A 208 -4.31 -20.81 -75.04
C HIS A 208 -3.67 -21.78 -76.05
N ALA A 209 -2.34 -21.86 -76.04
CA ALA A 209 -1.57 -22.75 -76.93
C ALA A 209 -0.88 -23.87 -76.13
N CYS A 210 -0.81 -25.06 -76.71
CA CYS A 210 -0.05 -26.19 -76.15
C CYS A 210 1.41 -26.22 -76.68
N SER A 211 2.17 -27.26 -76.33
CA SER A 211 3.56 -27.44 -76.75
C SER A 211 3.76 -27.79 -78.22
N ALA A 212 2.69 -28.08 -78.97
CA ALA A 212 2.77 -28.28 -80.42
C ALA A 212 3.07 -26.96 -81.15
N SER A 213 3.71 -27.05 -82.32
CA SER A 213 4.10 -25.88 -83.11
C SER A 213 2.89 -25.20 -83.77
N HIS A 214 2.20 -24.35 -83.00
CA HIS A 214 1.11 -23.49 -83.49
C HIS A 214 1.62 -22.13 -83.98
N SER A 215 2.80 -21.71 -83.53
CA SER A 215 3.39 -20.39 -83.76
C SER A 215 4.90 -20.46 -83.93
N CYS A 216 5.53 -19.32 -84.27
CA CYS A 216 6.97 -19.15 -84.45
C CYS A 216 7.82 -19.73 -83.31
N GLY A 217 7.42 -19.53 -82.04
CA GLY A 217 8.05 -20.14 -80.88
C GLY A 217 9.43 -19.59 -80.46
N ALA A 218 10.00 -18.65 -81.21
CA ALA A 218 11.24 -17.95 -80.83
C ALA A 218 11.03 -17.03 -79.59
N SER A 219 12.11 -16.66 -78.89
CA SER A 219 12.02 -15.79 -77.70
C SER A 219 11.44 -14.41 -78.02
N CYS A 220 10.53 -13.93 -77.17
CA CYS A 220 9.99 -12.57 -77.24
C CYS A 220 11.10 -11.54 -77.02
N ILE A 221 11.03 -10.39 -77.71
CA ILE A 221 11.98 -9.28 -77.52
C ILE A 221 11.96 -8.71 -76.09
N TYR A 222 10.87 -8.90 -75.36
CA TYR A 222 10.70 -8.50 -73.97
C TYR A 222 10.85 -9.66 -72.99
N ASP A 223 11.60 -10.71 -73.36
CA ASP A 223 11.99 -11.77 -72.44
C ASP A 223 12.62 -11.18 -71.15
N GLY A 224 12.22 -11.72 -70.00
CA GLY A 224 12.58 -11.21 -68.67
C GLY A 224 11.78 -10.00 -68.17
N LYS A 225 10.86 -9.41 -68.97
CA LYS A 225 9.89 -8.42 -68.48
C LYS A 225 8.68 -9.08 -67.85
N ARG A 226 8.12 -8.45 -66.81
CA ARG A 226 6.91 -8.94 -66.13
C ARG A 226 5.72 -8.92 -67.13
N ASN A 227 4.88 -9.95 -67.08
CA ASN A 227 3.78 -10.27 -68.02
C ASN A 227 4.20 -10.85 -69.39
N CYS A 228 5.51 -11.04 -69.66
CA CYS A 228 5.97 -11.69 -70.87
C CYS A 228 5.64 -13.19 -70.88
N GLN A 229 5.09 -13.71 -71.99
CA GLN A 229 4.81 -15.15 -72.15
C GLN A 229 5.98 -15.93 -72.75
N LEU A 230 7.18 -15.32 -72.77
CA LEU A 230 8.46 -15.87 -73.21
C LEU A 230 8.58 -16.19 -74.71
N LYS A 231 7.54 -16.75 -75.34
CA LYS A 231 7.56 -17.23 -76.73
C LYS A 231 6.74 -16.38 -77.68
N CYS A 232 7.23 -16.25 -78.90
CA CYS A 232 6.58 -15.55 -80.00
C CYS A 232 5.39 -16.33 -80.53
N THR A 233 4.25 -15.66 -80.65
CA THR A 233 2.98 -16.25 -81.08
C THR A 233 2.59 -15.93 -82.52
N LYS A 234 3.42 -15.13 -83.22
CA LYS A 234 3.28 -14.88 -84.67
C LYS A 234 3.38 -16.16 -85.51
N ASP A 235 2.89 -16.07 -86.75
CA ASP A 235 2.93 -17.17 -87.72
C ASP A 235 4.35 -17.71 -87.93
N ILE A 236 4.44 -19.02 -88.17
CA ILE A 236 5.71 -19.70 -88.44
C ILE A 236 6.35 -19.08 -89.70
N GLY A 237 7.59 -18.58 -89.57
CA GLY A 237 8.34 -17.98 -90.66
C GLY A 237 8.07 -16.49 -90.89
N HIS A 238 7.40 -15.78 -89.97
CA HIS A 238 7.18 -14.32 -90.05
C HIS A 238 8.49 -13.51 -90.12
N GLU A 239 9.63 -14.04 -89.65
CA GLU A 239 10.92 -13.39 -89.85
C GLU A 239 11.33 -13.23 -91.33
N THR A 240 10.68 -13.95 -92.25
CA THR A 240 10.96 -13.91 -93.70
C THR A 240 10.04 -12.97 -94.49
N THR A 241 8.99 -12.41 -93.87
CA THR A 241 8.13 -11.41 -94.51
C THR A 241 8.86 -10.06 -94.61
N THR A 242 8.56 -9.29 -95.66
CA THR A 242 9.18 -7.98 -95.94
C THR A 242 8.93 -6.99 -94.79
N GLY A 243 9.85 -6.93 -93.83
CA GLY A 243 9.73 -6.06 -92.66
C GLY A 243 10.61 -6.38 -91.46
N ASN A 244 11.30 -7.54 -91.41
CA ASN A 244 12.04 -8.01 -90.21
C ASN A 244 11.17 -7.85 -88.95
N GLU A 245 10.01 -8.50 -88.96
CA GLU A 245 9.08 -8.43 -87.86
C GLU A 245 9.71 -8.95 -86.56
N VAL A 246 9.65 -8.14 -85.50
CA VAL A 246 10.17 -8.53 -84.17
C VAL A 246 9.34 -9.66 -83.57
N HIS A 247 10.00 -10.54 -82.84
CA HIS A 247 9.37 -11.62 -82.09
C HIS A 247 8.59 -11.06 -80.89
N LEU A 248 7.27 -11.25 -80.89
CA LEU A 248 6.35 -10.74 -79.87
C LEU A 248 5.44 -11.86 -79.38
N CYS A 249 5.19 -11.91 -78.08
CA CYS A 249 4.18 -12.76 -77.48
C CYS A 249 2.78 -12.09 -77.49
N GLU A 250 1.73 -12.80 -77.06
CA GLU A 250 0.35 -12.24 -77.03
C GLU A 250 0.06 -11.32 -75.85
N ALA A 251 1.03 -11.07 -74.97
CA ALA A 251 0.85 -10.09 -73.92
C ALA A 251 0.65 -8.70 -74.53
N THR A 252 -0.47 -8.05 -74.20
CA THR A 252 -0.80 -6.71 -74.70
C THR A 252 0.15 -5.65 -74.15
N ARG A 253 0.75 -5.92 -72.98
CA ARG A 253 1.65 -5.00 -72.27
C ARG A 253 2.73 -5.77 -71.51
N HIS A 254 3.96 -5.27 -71.59
CA HIS A 254 5.10 -5.68 -70.77
C HIS A 254 5.40 -4.59 -69.76
N TYR A 255 5.52 -4.92 -68.48
CA TYR A 255 5.62 -3.91 -67.44
C TYR A 255 7.05 -3.41 -67.22
N CYS A 256 7.18 -2.13 -66.86
CA CYS A 256 8.44 -1.50 -66.48
C CYS A 256 9.15 -2.29 -65.37
N GLY A 257 8.43 -2.65 -64.30
CA GLY A 257 8.94 -3.46 -63.20
C GLY A 257 9.80 -2.71 -62.16
N ALA A 258 10.07 -1.42 -62.36
CA ALA A 258 10.74 -0.57 -61.37
C ALA A 258 9.89 -0.38 -60.09
N PRO A 259 10.50 -0.09 -58.92
CA PRO A 259 9.74 0.14 -57.68
C PRO A 259 8.81 1.35 -57.77
N CYS A 260 7.68 1.30 -57.06
CA CYS A 260 6.72 2.41 -56.99
C CYS A 260 7.37 3.68 -56.45
N SER A 261 7.00 4.83 -57.01
CA SER A 261 7.54 6.13 -56.58
C SER A 261 6.99 6.63 -55.24
N LEU A 262 5.98 5.97 -54.66
CA LEU A 262 5.34 6.42 -53.42
C LEU A 262 6.25 6.18 -52.21
N LYS A 263 6.84 7.25 -51.70
CA LYS A 263 7.54 7.31 -50.41
C LYS A 263 7.10 8.58 -49.67
N ALA A 264 6.70 8.45 -48.43
CA ALA A 264 6.20 9.58 -47.63
C ALA A 264 6.59 9.44 -46.17
N ASP A 265 6.97 10.55 -45.54
CA ASP A 265 7.19 10.61 -44.10
C ASP A 265 5.84 10.86 -43.41
N THR A 266 5.40 9.90 -42.59
CA THR A 266 4.10 9.96 -41.91
C THR A 266 4.27 10.11 -40.39
N GLN A 267 3.21 10.50 -39.69
CA GLN A 267 3.24 10.57 -38.21
C GLN A 267 3.52 9.22 -37.53
N LYS A 268 3.29 8.10 -38.24
CA LYS A 268 3.59 6.73 -37.78
C LYS A 268 4.96 6.22 -38.27
N GLY A 269 5.76 7.08 -38.89
CA GLY A 269 7.05 6.73 -39.48
C GLY A 269 7.05 6.77 -41.01
N ASN A 270 8.18 6.43 -41.60
CA ASN A 270 8.37 6.51 -43.05
C ASN A 270 7.64 5.36 -43.74
N TYR A 271 6.82 5.69 -44.73
CA TYR A 271 6.09 4.73 -45.55
C TYR A 271 6.72 4.65 -46.94
N GLU A 272 6.98 3.43 -47.41
CA GLU A 272 7.45 3.16 -48.77
C GLU A 272 6.57 2.08 -49.42
N CYS A 273 6.00 2.39 -50.58
CA CYS A 273 5.23 1.42 -51.34
C CYS A 273 6.16 0.40 -52.00
N ARG A 274 6.00 -0.87 -51.61
CA ARG A 274 6.86 -1.98 -52.06
C ARG A 274 6.42 -2.60 -53.40
N ASN A 275 5.37 -2.10 -54.03
CA ASN A 275 4.87 -2.64 -55.29
C ASN A 275 5.71 -2.17 -56.48
N THR A 276 5.58 -2.86 -57.61
CA THR A 276 6.29 -2.54 -58.86
C THR A 276 5.41 -1.83 -59.88
N CYS A 277 6.06 -1.11 -60.79
CA CYS A 277 5.42 -0.28 -61.80
C CYS A 277 4.75 -1.12 -62.89
N ILE A 278 3.50 -0.77 -63.20
CA ILE A 278 2.67 -1.41 -64.23
C ILE A 278 2.56 -0.59 -65.53
N ILE A 279 3.32 0.50 -65.66
CA ILE A 279 3.38 1.27 -66.91
C ILE A 279 4.15 0.44 -67.96
N PRO A 280 3.73 0.44 -69.24
CA PRO A 280 4.42 -0.28 -70.30
C PRO A 280 5.92 0.08 -70.34
N CYS A 281 6.80 -0.92 -70.47
CA CYS A 281 8.25 -0.70 -70.46
C CYS A 281 8.77 0.11 -71.65
N GLU A 282 7.95 0.25 -72.69
CA GLU A 282 8.20 1.07 -73.87
C GLU A 282 7.99 2.58 -73.61
N GLU A 283 7.19 2.93 -72.60
CA GLU A 283 6.87 4.31 -72.25
C GLU A 283 7.88 4.87 -71.23
N SER A 284 8.57 5.96 -71.56
CA SER A 284 9.44 6.66 -70.61
C SER A 284 8.62 7.44 -69.59
N HIS A 285 8.87 7.24 -68.30
CA HIS A 285 8.17 7.92 -67.20
C HIS A 285 9.10 8.13 -65.99
N GLU A 286 8.90 9.24 -65.28
CA GLU A 286 9.65 9.58 -64.06
C GLU A 286 8.95 9.11 -62.78
N VAL A 287 7.61 9.03 -62.80
CA VAL A 287 6.79 8.55 -61.68
C VAL A 287 6.30 7.14 -61.98
N HIS A 288 6.78 6.17 -61.21
CA HIS A 288 6.46 4.76 -61.32
C HIS A 288 5.15 4.44 -60.61
N LYS A 289 4.06 4.29 -61.39
CA LYS A 289 2.73 3.92 -60.89
C LYS A 289 2.57 2.41 -60.73
N CYS A 290 2.19 1.97 -59.54
CA CYS A 290 1.81 0.58 -59.27
C CYS A 290 0.30 0.35 -59.46
N GLU A 291 -0.14 -0.90 -59.27
CA GLU A 291 -1.54 -1.34 -59.43
C GLU A 291 -2.48 -0.84 -58.31
N ASN A 292 -1.95 -0.33 -57.19
CA ASN A 292 -2.79 0.31 -56.18
C ASN A 292 -3.30 1.67 -56.67
N GLU A 293 -4.62 1.86 -56.62
CA GLU A 293 -5.26 3.13 -56.98
C GLU A 293 -5.48 4.04 -55.77
N VAL A 294 -5.69 3.46 -54.58
CA VAL A 294 -5.97 4.19 -53.33
C VAL A 294 -4.70 4.43 -52.51
N CYS A 295 -4.77 5.42 -51.62
CA CYS A 295 -3.69 5.67 -50.67
C CYS A 295 -3.54 4.49 -49.68
N PRO A 296 -2.36 3.88 -49.57
CA PRO A 296 -2.14 2.74 -48.69
C PRO A 296 -1.76 3.13 -47.25
N ILE A 297 -1.52 4.43 -46.99
CA ILE A 297 -1.04 4.96 -45.72
C ILE A 297 -2.15 4.88 -44.66
N GLU A 298 -1.79 4.50 -43.44
CA GLU A 298 -2.73 4.42 -42.32
C GLU A 298 -3.12 5.80 -41.78
N CYS A 299 -4.32 5.87 -41.20
CA CYS A 299 -4.76 6.99 -40.39
C CYS A 299 -3.73 7.32 -39.31
N PRO A 300 -3.36 8.60 -39.13
CA PRO A 300 -2.32 9.00 -38.19
C PRO A 300 -2.73 8.80 -36.72
N ILE A 301 -4.02 8.62 -36.41
CA ILE A 301 -4.50 8.31 -35.06
C ILE A 301 -3.89 6.98 -34.58
N ALA A 302 -3.19 7.01 -33.44
CA ALA A 302 -2.36 5.90 -32.93
C ALA A 302 -3.11 4.56 -32.82
N THR A 303 -4.39 4.58 -32.44
CA THR A 303 -5.23 3.38 -32.27
C THR A 303 -5.95 2.96 -33.56
N CYS A 304 -5.89 3.77 -34.63
CA CYS A 304 -6.59 3.48 -35.88
C CYS A 304 -5.69 2.71 -36.85
N ARG A 305 -6.19 1.62 -37.45
CA ARG A 305 -5.49 0.85 -38.50
C ARG A 305 -6.14 0.96 -39.88
N ARG A 306 -7.10 1.87 -40.04
CA ARG A 306 -7.76 2.13 -41.33
C ARG A 306 -6.82 2.91 -42.25
N ARG A 307 -6.98 2.75 -43.55
CA ARG A 307 -6.26 3.53 -44.57
C ARG A 307 -6.88 4.91 -44.72
N CYS A 308 -6.10 5.82 -45.30
CA CYS A 308 -6.58 7.11 -45.73
C CYS A 308 -7.79 6.97 -46.68
N GLU A 309 -8.77 7.86 -46.55
CA GLU A 309 -9.97 7.88 -47.39
C GLU A 309 -9.68 8.28 -48.86
N SER A 310 -8.49 8.84 -49.11
CA SER A 310 -8.08 9.31 -50.43
C SER A 310 -8.05 8.19 -51.47
N ARG A 311 -8.71 8.45 -52.59
CA ARG A 311 -8.72 7.57 -53.77
C ARG A 311 -7.54 7.80 -54.70
N GLU A 312 -6.57 8.61 -54.29
CA GLU A 312 -5.39 8.93 -55.07
C GLU A 312 -4.14 8.35 -54.41
N HIS A 313 -3.54 7.34 -55.04
CA HIS A 313 -2.36 6.65 -54.52
C HIS A 313 -1.18 7.58 -54.18
N PHE A 314 -0.98 8.63 -54.97
CA PHE A 314 0.16 9.54 -54.87
C PHE A 314 -0.14 10.86 -54.15
N HIS A 315 -1.32 11.04 -53.53
CA HIS A 315 -1.65 12.29 -52.85
C HIS A 315 -0.73 12.60 -51.65
N ALA A 316 -0.02 11.59 -51.13
CA ALA A 316 1.01 11.76 -50.10
C ALA A 316 2.23 12.57 -50.57
N LEU A 317 2.39 12.80 -51.89
CA LEU A 317 3.46 13.61 -52.46
C LEU A 317 3.12 15.11 -52.48
N GLU A 318 1.88 15.48 -52.15
CA GLU A 318 1.46 16.88 -52.01
C GLU A 318 1.93 17.45 -50.66
N GLU A 319 2.06 18.78 -50.56
CA GLU A 319 2.51 19.43 -49.32
C GLU A 319 1.40 19.44 -48.25
N ASN A 320 1.76 19.11 -47.00
CA ASN A 320 0.89 19.18 -45.80
C ASN A 320 -0.38 18.33 -45.87
N VAL A 321 -0.27 17.09 -46.34
CA VAL A 321 -1.39 16.15 -46.42
C VAL A 321 -1.50 15.31 -45.16
N ASP A 322 -2.68 15.31 -44.54
CA ASP A 322 -3.03 14.40 -43.45
C ASP A 322 -3.81 13.18 -43.99
N HIS A 323 -3.44 11.99 -43.52
CA HIS A 323 -3.95 10.71 -44.03
C HIS A 323 -5.17 10.18 -43.27
N PHE A 324 -6.15 11.03 -42.97
CA PHE A 324 -7.33 10.61 -42.20
C PHE A 324 -8.18 9.56 -42.92
N CYS A 325 -8.84 8.70 -42.15
CA CYS A 325 -9.73 7.65 -42.67
C CYS A 325 -11.19 8.08 -42.82
N GLY A 326 -11.54 9.35 -42.55
CA GLY A 326 -12.89 9.89 -42.71
C GLY A 326 -13.89 9.53 -41.59
N GLU A 327 -13.43 8.86 -40.53
CA GLU A 327 -14.29 8.33 -39.46
C GLU A 327 -13.98 8.95 -38.09
N GLU A 328 -14.92 8.87 -37.16
CA GLU A 328 -14.74 9.29 -35.77
C GLU A 328 -13.78 8.36 -35.00
N HIS A 329 -13.05 8.93 -34.03
CA HIS A 329 -12.11 8.19 -33.18
C HIS A 329 -12.37 8.41 -31.69
N HIS A 330 -11.93 7.49 -30.84
CA HIS A 330 -11.97 7.72 -29.39
C HIS A 330 -10.83 8.64 -28.96
N CYS A 331 -11.09 9.54 -28.01
CA CYS A 331 -10.05 10.38 -27.45
C CYS A 331 -9.10 9.54 -26.58
N PRO A 332 -7.78 9.56 -26.83
CA PRO A 332 -6.81 8.82 -26.01
C PRO A 332 -6.54 9.49 -24.65
N ASN A 333 -7.09 10.68 -24.41
CA ASN A 333 -6.84 11.44 -23.19
C ASN A 333 -7.75 10.99 -22.04
N HIS A 334 -7.27 11.24 -20.82
CA HIS A 334 -8.03 10.97 -19.60
C HIS A 334 -8.86 12.19 -19.21
N CYS A 335 -9.85 11.97 -18.34
CA CYS A 335 -10.73 13.03 -17.89
C CYS A 335 -9.98 14.19 -17.19
N GLU A 336 -10.28 15.41 -17.63
CA GLU A 336 -9.80 16.70 -17.11
C GLU A 336 -10.74 17.33 -16.06
N GLY A 337 -11.77 16.60 -15.63
CA GLY A 337 -12.65 17.06 -14.55
C GLY A 337 -11.88 17.25 -13.24
N LEU A 338 -12.24 18.28 -12.46
CA LEU A 338 -11.77 18.43 -11.08
C LEU A 338 -12.41 17.33 -10.22
N GLY A 339 -11.70 16.79 -9.23
CA GLY A 339 -12.15 15.64 -8.44
C GLY A 339 -11.63 14.29 -8.96
N ILE A 340 -12.02 13.18 -8.33
CA ILE A 340 -11.63 11.81 -8.71
C ILE A 340 -12.72 11.18 -9.60
N CYS A 341 -12.32 10.39 -10.62
CA CYS A 341 -13.30 9.73 -11.51
C CYS A 341 -13.83 8.41 -10.93
N LYS A 342 -12.96 7.62 -10.28
CA LYS A 342 -13.30 6.39 -9.58
C LYS A 342 -12.27 6.15 -8.48
N ILE A 343 -12.73 6.00 -7.24
CA ILE A 343 -11.92 5.41 -6.16
C ILE A 343 -12.06 3.90 -6.31
N VAL A 344 -10.94 3.17 -6.42
CA VAL A 344 -10.99 1.71 -6.56
C VAL A 344 -11.09 1.11 -5.15
N THR A 345 -12.32 0.80 -4.73
CA THR A 345 -12.64 0.28 -3.38
C THR A 345 -12.71 -1.24 -3.29
N GLU A 346 -12.45 -1.96 -4.39
CA GLU A 346 -12.50 -3.43 -4.38
C GLU A 346 -11.35 -4.03 -3.52
N PRO A 347 -11.60 -5.09 -2.72
CA PRO A 347 -10.60 -5.74 -1.86
C PRO A 347 -9.35 -6.21 -2.60
N THR A 348 -9.49 -6.51 -3.89
CA THR A 348 -8.42 -6.94 -4.81
C THR A 348 -7.46 -5.82 -5.22
N ALA A 349 -7.82 -4.55 -5.00
CA ALA A 349 -7.05 -3.37 -5.39
C ALA A 349 -6.51 -2.56 -4.21
N ILE A 350 -6.86 -2.93 -2.96
CA ILE A 350 -5.92 -2.77 -1.86
C ILE A 350 -4.73 -3.61 -2.28
N VAL A 351 -3.64 -2.96 -2.65
CA VAL A 351 -2.40 -3.67 -2.96
C VAL A 351 -1.90 -4.26 -1.64
N MET A 352 -2.36 -5.47 -1.31
CA MET A 352 -1.88 -6.29 -0.22
C MET A 352 -0.52 -6.83 -0.62
N GLU A 353 0.49 -5.98 -0.57
CA GLU A 353 1.88 -6.39 -0.72
C GLU A 353 2.43 -6.78 0.65
N GLU A 354 3.09 -7.93 0.73
CA GLU A 354 3.98 -8.23 1.84
C GLU A 354 5.20 -7.30 1.71
N ALA A 355 5.30 -6.32 2.61
CA ALA A 355 6.40 -5.38 2.66
C ALA A 355 7.33 -5.72 3.82
N GLU A 356 8.64 -5.52 3.62
CA GLU A 356 9.63 -5.67 4.68
C GLU A 356 9.77 -4.35 5.44
N TYR A 357 9.51 -4.37 6.74
CA TYR A 357 9.81 -3.27 7.66
C TYR A 357 11.21 -3.48 8.23
N VAL A 358 12.09 -2.48 8.08
CA VAL A 358 13.49 -2.55 8.54
C VAL A 358 13.75 -1.45 9.56
N ASN A 359 14.26 -1.82 10.73
CA ASN A 359 14.72 -0.87 11.74
C ASN A 359 16.06 -1.28 12.36
N LYS A 360 16.50 -0.55 13.40
CA LYS A 360 17.77 -0.80 14.11
C LYS A 360 17.87 -2.21 14.73
N PHE A 361 16.75 -2.87 15.05
CA PHE A 361 16.73 -4.14 15.78
C PHE A 361 16.45 -5.37 14.90
N GLY A 362 16.15 -5.18 13.61
CA GLY A 362 15.93 -6.26 12.65
C GLY A 362 14.96 -5.87 11.55
N SER A 363 14.43 -6.87 10.87
CA SER A 363 13.35 -6.70 9.90
C SER A 363 12.22 -7.70 10.11
N PHE A 364 11.00 -7.32 9.72
CA PHE A 364 9.82 -8.19 9.74
C PHE A 364 8.89 -7.86 8.58
N MET A 365 8.08 -8.84 8.17
CA MET A 365 7.11 -8.66 7.08
C MET A 365 5.78 -8.16 7.63
N PHE A 366 5.14 -7.24 6.91
CA PHE A 366 3.78 -6.77 7.20
C PHE A 366 2.96 -6.59 5.91
N THR A 367 1.64 -6.58 6.04
CA THR A 367 0.75 -6.30 4.91
C THR A 367 0.59 -4.78 4.76
N LYS A 368 1.04 -4.24 3.62
CA LYS A 368 0.82 -2.85 3.25
C LYS A 368 -0.58 -2.72 2.63
N TYR A 369 -1.34 -1.69 3.02
CA TYR A 369 -2.63 -1.34 2.43
C TYR A 369 -2.49 0.03 1.75
N SER A 370 -2.77 0.13 0.44
CA SER A 370 -2.76 1.39 -0.29
C SER A 370 -4.00 1.54 -1.16
N GLN A 371 -4.56 2.75 -1.22
CA GLN A 371 -5.67 3.08 -2.10
C GLN A 371 -5.15 3.73 -3.38
N THR A 372 -5.72 3.36 -4.52
CA THR A 372 -5.42 3.99 -5.80
C THR A 372 -6.69 4.61 -6.38
N PHE A 373 -6.54 5.76 -7.02
CA PHE A 373 -7.60 6.41 -7.76
C PHE A 373 -7.34 6.25 -9.26
N GLN A 374 -8.40 6.15 -10.04
CA GLN A 374 -8.29 6.10 -11.48
C GLN A 374 -8.88 7.37 -12.09
N ARG A 375 -8.09 8.03 -12.95
CA ARG A 375 -8.63 8.94 -13.96
C ARG A 375 -9.19 8.09 -15.07
N LEU A 376 -10.50 8.18 -15.32
CA LEU A 376 -11.14 7.38 -16.36
C LEU A 376 -10.88 8.01 -17.75
N PRO A 377 -10.80 7.20 -18.82
CA PRO A 377 -10.56 7.71 -20.17
C PRO A 377 -11.76 8.54 -20.65
N CYS A 378 -11.49 9.49 -21.55
CA CYS A 378 -12.49 10.43 -22.04
C CYS A 378 -13.54 9.73 -22.92
N CYS A 379 -14.83 9.93 -22.66
CA CYS A 379 -15.92 9.33 -23.44
C CYS A 379 -16.28 10.12 -24.72
N ILE A 380 -15.66 11.28 -24.96
CA ILE A 380 -15.91 12.11 -26.15
C ILE A 380 -15.13 11.55 -27.34
N LYS A 381 -15.79 11.50 -28.50
CA LYS A 381 -15.15 11.14 -29.76
C LYS A 381 -14.50 12.34 -30.43
N ILE A 382 -13.33 12.11 -31.02
CA ILE A 382 -12.67 13.00 -31.96
C ILE A 382 -13.47 12.97 -33.28
N PRO A 383 -13.90 14.14 -33.79
CA PRO A 383 -14.59 14.24 -35.07
C PRO A 383 -13.77 13.67 -36.24
N PRO A 384 -14.43 13.33 -37.37
CA PRO A 384 -13.72 12.94 -38.58
C PRO A 384 -12.72 14.03 -39.00
N ASN A 385 -11.55 13.61 -39.47
CA ASN A 385 -10.51 14.49 -40.01
C ASN A 385 -9.92 15.49 -38.99
N GLU A 386 -10.05 15.22 -37.69
CA GLU A 386 -9.44 15.99 -36.61
C GLU A 386 -8.52 15.11 -35.74
N PHE A 387 -7.53 15.73 -35.09
CA PHE A 387 -6.63 15.05 -34.15
C PHE A 387 -7.13 15.05 -32.69
N LYS A 388 -8.10 15.92 -32.37
CA LYS A 388 -8.65 16.11 -31.02
C LYS A 388 -10.08 16.66 -31.12
N HIS A 389 -10.92 16.40 -30.13
CA HIS A 389 -12.23 17.05 -30.02
C HIS A 389 -12.10 18.40 -29.30
N GLU A 390 -13.08 19.29 -29.47
CA GLU A 390 -13.19 20.53 -28.70
C GLU A 390 -13.80 20.29 -27.31
N GLY A 391 -13.47 21.17 -26.36
CA GLY A 391 -13.96 21.11 -24.97
C GLY A 391 -13.09 20.25 -24.04
N LYS A 392 -13.50 20.19 -22.76
CA LYS A 392 -12.78 19.44 -21.71
C LYS A 392 -12.95 17.94 -21.89
N HIS A 393 -11.90 17.18 -21.58
CA HIS A 393 -12.00 15.72 -21.53
C HIS A 393 -12.88 15.28 -20.36
N VAL A 394 -14.00 14.62 -20.63
CA VAL A 394 -14.91 14.08 -19.61
C VAL A 394 -15.09 12.58 -19.78
N HIS A 395 -15.31 11.85 -18.69
CA HIS A 395 -15.59 10.42 -18.72
C HIS A 395 -17.09 10.10 -18.70
N GLU A 396 -17.93 11.06 -18.31
CA GLU A 396 -19.40 10.98 -18.32
C GLU A 396 -19.99 12.40 -18.45
N ILE A 397 -20.97 12.60 -19.33
CA ILE A 397 -21.45 13.95 -19.71
C ILE A 397 -22.21 14.65 -18.56
N LYS A 398 -22.73 13.90 -17.58
CA LYS A 398 -23.61 14.43 -16.52
C LYS A 398 -23.26 14.03 -15.08
N LYS A 399 -22.18 13.28 -14.85
CA LYS A 399 -21.79 12.87 -13.49
C LYS A 399 -20.86 13.91 -12.86
N ARG A 400 -21.17 14.31 -11.62
CA ARG A 400 -20.26 15.11 -10.81
C ARG A 400 -19.14 14.20 -10.31
N HIS A 401 -17.90 14.68 -10.42
CA HIS A 401 -16.74 13.98 -9.86
C HIS A 401 -16.87 13.92 -8.33
N GLU A 402 -16.37 12.82 -7.78
CA GLU A 402 -16.34 12.57 -6.34
C GLU A 402 -15.29 13.45 -5.67
N CYS A 403 -15.45 13.64 -4.36
CA CYS A 403 -14.56 14.43 -3.53
C CYS A 403 -13.09 13.98 -3.67
N ASP A 404 -12.16 14.93 -3.73
CA ASP A 404 -10.71 14.69 -3.80
C ASP A 404 -9.99 15.05 -2.50
N ALA A 405 -10.72 15.23 -1.40
CA ALA A 405 -10.12 15.47 -0.10
C ALA A 405 -9.27 14.26 0.31
N SER A 406 -8.00 14.51 0.65
CA SER A 406 -7.04 13.51 1.09
C SER A 406 -6.66 13.71 2.56
N CYS A 407 -6.46 12.62 3.30
CA CYS A 407 -5.91 12.65 4.65
C CYS A 407 -4.39 12.38 4.61
N PRO A 408 -3.52 13.21 5.23
CA PRO A 408 -3.81 14.42 6.02
C PRO A 408 -3.83 15.72 5.18
N ASP A 409 -4.74 16.64 5.49
CA ASP A 409 -4.91 17.97 4.86
C ASP A 409 -3.65 18.86 5.09
N ASP A 410 -2.70 18.82 4.16
CA ASP A 410 -1.40 19.49 4.27
C ASP A 410 -1.20 20.67 3.30
N LEU A 411 -2.28 21.16 2.67
CA LEU A 411 -2.22 22.18 1.61
C LEU A 411 -1.33 21.78 0.40
N GLY A 412 -1.13 20.49 0.14
CA GLY A 412 -0.40 19.95 -1.01
C GLY A 412 1.12 20.02 -0.92
N LYS A 413 1.70 20.01 0.28
CA LYS A 413 3.15 20.20 0.49
C LYS A 413 3.98 18.90 0.53
N HIS A 414 3.35 17.76 0.77
CA HIS A 414 4.00 16.45 0.91
C HIS A 414 3.77 15.53 -0.29
N VAL A 415 3.27 16.05 -1.42
CA VAL A 415 3.31 15.32 -2.69
C VAL A 415 4.74 15.34 -3.21
N ILE A 416 5.55 14.35 -2.83
CA ILE A 416 6.88 14.14 -3.41
C ILE A 416 6.72 13.29 -4.67
N GLU A 417 7.06 13.86 -5.81
CA GLU A 417 7.06 13.18 -7.11
C GLU A 417 8.32 12.31 -7.23
N GLU A 418 8.36 11.16 -6.55
CA GLU A 418 9.36 10.13 -6.85
C GLU A 418 8.78 9.13 -7.86
N ASN A 419 9.40 9.05 -9.05
CA ASN A 419 9.12 8.05 -10.09
C ASN A 419 7.71 8.09 -10.73
N ARG A 420 7.09 9.27 -10.91
CA ARG A 420 5.75 9.42 -11.54
C ARG A 420 4.63 8.63 -10.84
N LYS A 421 4.81 8.22 -9.59
CA LYS A 421 3.76 7.65 -8.73
C LYS A 421 3.33 8.72 -7.72
N PHE A 422 2.10 9.17 -7.83
CA PHE A 422 1.46 9.98 -6.79
C PHE A 422 0.99 9.04 -5.68
N GLU A 423 1.79 8.88 -4.63
CA GLU A 423 1.35 8.13 -3.45
C GLU A 423 0.59 9.09 -2.53
N ILE A 424 -0.73 9.18 -2.74
CA ILE A 424 -1.68 9.88 -1.85
C ILE A 424 -2.48 8.78 -1.14
N PHE A 425 -2.41 8.75 0.19
CA PHE A 425 -2.59 7.49 0.92
C PHE A 425 -4.04 7.18 1.30
N HIS A 426 -4.88 8.19 1.58
CA HIS A 426 -6.32 8.01 1.89
C HIS A 426 -7.17 9.11 1.26
N TYR A 427 -8.16 8.71 0.47
CA TYR A 427 -9.15 9.61 -0.12
C TYR A 427 -10.47 9.54 0.62
N CYS A 428 -11.22 10.64 0.62
CA CYS A 428 -12.62 10.60 1.06
C CYS A 428 -13.40 9.57 0.22
N ASP A 429 -13.91 8.52 0.85
CA ASP A 429 -14.84 7.54 0.25
C ASP A 429 -16.29 8.08 0.22
N CYS A 430 -16.43 9.40 0.31
CA CYS A 430 -17.72 10.05 0.22
C CYS A 430 -18.18 10.09 -1.24
N THR A 431 -19.37 9.56 -1.49
CA THR A 431 -20.10 9.69 -2.77
C THR A 431 -20.64 11.11 -3.03
N LEU A 432 -20.18 12.09 -2.24
CA LEU A 432 -20.60 13.48 -2.30
C LEU A 432 -19.84 14.25 -3.40
N PRO A 433 -20.44 15.30 -3.99
CA PRO A 433 -19.80 16.09 -5.03
C PRO A 433 -18.49 16.74 -4.55
N TYR A 434 -17.54 16.94 -5.48
CA TYR A 434 -16.41 17.86 -5.33
C TYR A 434 -16.84 19.18 -4.64
N ASP A 435 -16.04 19.67 -3.68
CA ASP A 435 -16.27 20.85 -2.81
C ASP A 435 -17.35 20.73 -1.71
N HIS A 436 -17.92 19.56 -1.42
CA HIS A 436 -18.94 19.43 -0.35
C HIS A 436 -18.47 19.91 1.04
N GLY A 437 -17.17 19.79 1.36
CA GLY A 437 -16.59 20.30 2.61
C GLY A 437 -16.63 21.83 2.75
N ARG A 438 -16.64 22.59 1.64
CA ARG A 438 -16.70 24.06 1.65
C ARG A 438 -18.14 24.61 1.66
N GLU A 439 -19.05 23.94 0.97
CA GLU A 439 -20.46 24.39 0.86
C GLU A 439 -21.36 23.86 1.99
N HIS A 440 -21.04 22.70 2.57
CA HIS A 440 -21.94 22.00 3.50
C HIS A 440 -21.34 21.69 4.87
N ASN A 441 -20.08 22.05 5.14
CA ASN A 441 -19.42 21.88 6.44
C ASN A 441 -19.51 20.44 6.99
N SER A 442 -19.54 19.46 6.09
CA SER A 442 -19.69 18.03 6.38
C SER A 442 -18.32 17.35 6.50
N GLU A 443 -18.15 16.49 7.50
CA GLU A 443 -16.95 15.66 7.69
C GLU A 443 -16.76 14.64 6.54
N HIS A 444 -15.50 14.35 6.23
CA HIS A 444 -15.11 13.37 5.19
C HIS A 444 -15.10 11.94 5.74
N ASP A 445 -15.67 10.99 5.00
CA ASP A 445 -15.64 9.55 5.31
C ASP A 445 -14.48 8.88 4.55
N THR A 446 -13.79 7.87 5.10
CA THR A 446 -12.64 7.23 4.43
C THR A 446 -12.42 5.79 4.91
N VAL A 447 -11.87 4.94 4.03
CA VAL A 447 -11.31 3.65 4.45
C VAL A 447 -9.90 3.88 5.01
N HIS A 448 -9.76 3.66 6.31
CA HIS A 448 -8.57 3.92 7.11
C HIS A 448 -7.49 2.83 6.91
N GLY A 449 -6.28 3.19 6.44
CA GLY A 449 -5.17 2.25 6.20
C GLY A 449 -3.91 2.52 7.04
N ASN A 450 -2.75 2.10 6.53
CA ASN A 450 -1.45 2.18 7.23
C ASN A 450 -0.98 3.62 7.47
N MET A 451 -0.34 3.87 8.62
CA MET A 451 0.14 5.20 9.03
C MET A 451 1.52 5.57 8.46
N LEU A 452 1.64 5.51 7.13
CA LEU A 452 2.89 5.63 6.35
C LEU A 452 3.67 6.95 6.49
N LEU A 453 3.02 8.01 6.99
CA LEU A 453 3.57 9.37 7.13
C LEU A 453 3.73 9.79 8.61
N THR A 454 3.75 8.83 9.52
CA THR A 454 3.95 9.10 10.94
C THR A 454 5.24 8.47 11.41
N THR A 455 5.88 9.11 12.37
CA THR A 455 7.04 8.55 13.07
C THR A 455 6.72 8.40 14.54
N PHE A 456 7.30 7.39 15.17
CA PHE A 456 7.15 7.21 16.59
C PHE A 456 7.94 8.28 17.34
N THR A 457 7.27 8.91 18.29
CA THR A 457 7.90 9.83 19.24
C THR A 457 7.65 9.37 20.67
N CYS A 458 8.71 9.41 21.47
CA CYS A 458 8.70 9.02 22.87
C CYS A 458 9.76 9.83 23.62
N GLU A 459 9.70 9.85 24.95
CA GLU A 459 10.78 10.37 25.79
C GLU A 459 11.96 9.39 25.91
N GLU A 460 11.71 8.08 25.70
CA GLU A 460 12.71 7.01 25.72
C GLU A 460 13.18 6.69 24.30
N GLU A 461 14.50 6.55 24.10
CA GLU A 461 15.10 6.30 22.78
C GLU A 461 14.70 4.94 22.17
N GLU A 462 14.37 3.93 22.99
CA GLU A 462 14.01 2.58 22.57
C GLU A 462 12.76 2.09 23.35
N PHE A 463 11.78 1.48 22.66
CA PHE A 463 10.53 0.99 23.27
C PHE A 463 9.98 -0.25 22.54
N GLU A 464 8.94 -0.89 23.09
CA GLU A 464 8.27 -2.05 22.47
C GLU A 464 6.81 -1.72 22.12
N PHE A 465 6.38 -2.03 20.89
CA PHE A 465 5.01 -1.85 20.39
C PHE A 465 4.57 -3.11 19.63
N GLU A 466 3.43 -3.69 20.01
CA GLU A 466 2.87 -4.93 19.42
C GLU A 466 3.89 -6.08 19.25
N GLY A 467 4.83 -6.22 20.19
CA GLY A 467 5.87 -7.27 20.17
C GLY A 467 7.12 -6.91 19.37
N HIS A 468 7.18 -5.71 18.79
CA HIS A 468 8.31 -5.20 18.04
C HIS A 468 9.08 -4.13 18.83
N ARG A 469 10.41 -4.24 18.89
CA ARG A 469 11.27 -3.20 19.46
C ARG A 469 11.51 -2.10 18.44
N LEU A 470 11.31 -0.85 18.82
CA LEU A 470 11.36 0.34 17.97
C LEU A 470 12.16 1.47 18.63
N THR A 471 12.61 2.44 17.83
CA THR A 471 13.28 3.67 18.30
C THR A 471 12.52 4.95 17.91
N ILE A 472 12.83 6.06 18.58
CA ILE A 472 12.32 7.38 18.16
C ILE A 472 12.71 7.64 16.70
N GLY A 473 11.74 8.00 15.87
CA GLY A 473 11.92 8.24 14.43
C GLY A 473 11.61 7.02 13.54
N ASP A 474 11.37 5.84 14.11
CA ASP A 474 10.86 4.69 13.35
C ASP A 474 9.48 5.02 12.74
N ARG A 475 9.21 4.56 11.52
CA ARG A 475 7.98 4.90 10.80
C ARG A 475 6.77 4.07 11.27
N GLY A 476 5.58 4.65 11.25
CA GLY A 476 4.30 3.99 11.57
C GLY A 476 3.73 3.12 10.45
N ASP A 477 4.51 2.84 9.40
CA ASP A 477 4.09 2.19 8.14
C ASP A 477 3.37 0.85 8.33
N PHE A 478 3.72 0.07 9.35
CA PHE A 478 3.10 -1.24 9.60
C PHE A 478 1.84 -1.16 10.47
N VAL A 479 1.48 0.03 10.98
CA VAL A 479 0.37 0.25 11.89
C VAL A 479 -0.86 0.78 11.15
N LEU A 480 -2.01 0.14 11.32
CA LEU A 480 -3.28 0.62 10.78
C LEU A 480 -3.86 1.73 11.65
N CYS A 481 -4.29 2.84 11.04
CA CYS A 481 -4.77 4.00 11.80
C CYS A 481 -6.05 3.73 12.59
N HIS A 482 -6.89 2.77 12.18
CA HIS A 482 -8.07 2.35 12.94
C HIS A 482 -7.76 1.30 14.02
N LYS A 483 -6.56 0.72 14.07
CA LYS A 483 -6.17 -0.28 15.08
C LYS A 483 -5.30 0.27 16.19
N LEU A 484 -4.51 1.31 15.92
CA LEU A 484 -3.64 1.93 16.91
C LEU A 484 -4.40 2.33 18.18
N CYS A 485 -5.43 3.18 18.07
CA CYS A 485 -6.12 3.67 19.27
C CYS A 485 -6.91 2.56 19.99
N GLU A 486 -7.41 1.56 19.25
CA GLU A 486 -8.12 0.40 19.81
C GLU A 486 -7.17 -0.44 20.68
N SER A 487 -5.96 -0.75 20.20
CA SER A 487 -4.99 -1.58 20.94
C SER A 487 -4.42 -0.87 22.17
N ILE A 488 -4.42 0.47 22.17
CA ILE A 488 -3.90 1.28 23.27
C ILE A 488 -4.95 1.52 24.36
N GLY A 489 -6.21 1.72 24.00
CA GLY A 489 -7.29 2.07 24.93
C GLY A 489 -7.23 3.54 25.33
N HIS A 490 -7.16 3.85 26.63
CA HIS A 490 -7.08 5.23 27.12
C HIS A 490 -5.74 5.85 26.67
N HIS A 491 -5.78 6.96 25.91
CA HIS A 491 -4.58 7.57 25.32
C HIS A 491 -4.74 9.07 25.05
N ARG A 492 -3.62 9.69 24.69
CA ARG A 492 -3.52 11.08 24.23
C ARG A 492 -2.71 11.14 22.94
N HIS A 493 -3.05 12.07 22.05
CA HIS A 493 -2.29 12.33 20.83
C HIS A 493 -1.29 13.45 21.06
N ILE A 494 -0.26 13.52 20.23
CA ILE A 494 0.67 14.66 20.19
C ILE A 494 0.50 15.35 18.83
N ASP A 495 0.33 16.67 18.85
CA ASP A 495 0.24 17.49 17.64
C ASP A 495 0.91 18.85 17.86
N TYR A 496 1.21 19.55 16.77
CA TYR A 496 1.80 20.89 16.85
C TYR A 496 0.85 21.88 17.53
N CYS A 497 1.43 22.79 18.31
CA CYS A 497 0.67 23.82 19.02
C CYS A 497 0.11 24.84 18.01
N LYS A 498 -1.22 25.03 18.02
CA LYS A 498 -1.89 25.99 17.12
C LYS A 498 -1.84 27.43 17.63
N ASP A 499 -1.62 27.63 18.93
CA ASP A 499 -1.62 28.95 19.56
C ASP A 499 -0.51 29.08 20.63
N PRO A 500 0.76 29.22 20.19
CA PRO A 500 1.93 29.32 21.07
C PRO A 500 1.86 30.47 22.07
N ASP A 501 1.21 31.58 21.69
CA ASP A 501 1.17 32.80 22.50
C ASP A 501 0.20 32.68 23.68
N VAL A 502 -0.93 31.97 23.51
CA VAL A 502 -1.89 31.68 24.59
C VAL A 502 -1.34 30.63 25.58
N CYS A 503 -0.59 29.64 25.07
CA CYS A 503 -0.01 28.56 25.87
C CYS A 503 1.10 29.02 26.83
N LYS A 504 1.69 30.21 26.63
CA LYS A 504 2.72 30.83 27.49
C LYS A 504 2.19 31.52 28.76
N SER A 505 0.87 31.60 28.95
CA SER A 505 0.24 32.29 30.09
C SER A 505 0.31 31.51 31.42
N LEU A 506 0.16 32.21 32.55
CA LEU A 506 0.31 31.70 33.94
C LEU A 506 -0.64 30.54 34.32
N THR A 507 -1.73 30.31 33.57
CA THR A 507 -2.62 29.14 33.72
C THR A 507 -2.14 27.91 32.94
N GLY A 508 -0.98 28.00 32.29
CA GLY A 508 -0.19 26.86 31.83
C GLY A 508 -0.91 25.94 30.86
N GLY A 509 -1.39 26.46 29.72
CA GLY A 509 -1.71 25.68 28.51
C GLY A 509 -2.55 24.40 28.66
N LYS A 510 -3.26 24.20 29.78
CA LYS A 510 -4.00 22.97 30.11
C LYS A 510 -5.49 23.26 30.10
N LYS A 511 -6.23 22.51 29.29
CA LYS A 511 -7.69 22.52 29.22
C LYS A 511 -8.18 21.09 29.42
N GLU A 512 -8.85 20.87 30.54
CA GLU A 512 -9.42 19.58 30.92
C GLU A 512 -10.24 18.97 29.78
N GLY A 513 -10.00 17.69 29.49
CA GLY A 513 -10.62 16.92 28.42
C GLY A 513 -10.19 17.28 26.99
N ILE A 514 -9.35 18.32 26.81
CA ILE A 514 -9.08 18.91 25.49
C ILE A 514 -7.59 18.83 25.14
N LEU A 515 -6.72 19.51 25.91
CA LEU A 515 -5.30 19.60 25.59
C LEU A 515 -4.43 19.96 26.81
N GLU A 516 -3.15 19.64 26.73
CA GLU A 516 -2.12 20.02 27.69
C GLU A 516 -0.80 20.34 26.96
N HIS A 517 -0.29 21.55 27.13
CA HIS A 517 0.93 21.99 26.44
C HIS A 517 2.19 21.24 26.91
N ILE A 518 3.03 20.83 25.97
CA ILE A 518 4.27 20.09 26.24
C ILE A 518 5.42 21.08 26.41
N LYS A 519 5.98 21.15 27.62
CA LYS A 519 7.12 22.05 27.93
C LYS A 519 8.47 21.49 27.46
N ALA A 520 8.56 20.20 27.15
CA ALA A 520 9.77 19.54 26.71
C ALA A 520 9.96 19.65 25.19
N ASN A 521 11.20 19.77 24.76
CA ASN A 521 11.56 19.79 23.33
C ASN A 521 11.58 18.36 22.79
N ILE A 522 10.43 17.86 22.37
CA ILE A 522 10.27 16.49 21.84
C ILE A 522 10.38 16.49 20.30
N SER A 523 10.95 15.41 19.75
CA SER A 523 11.04 15.15 18.31
C SER A 523 9.68 14.75 17.70
N PRO A 524 9.50 14.84 16.36
CA PRO A 524 10.34 15.51 15.37
C PRO A 524 10.26 17.03 15.52
N ASN A 525 11.23 17.75 14.93
CA ASN A 525 11.32 19.22 15.01
C ASN A 525 11.25 19.78 16.45
N PRO A 526 12.29 19.60 17.28
CA PRO A 526 12.29 20.00 18.69
C PRO A 526 12.13 21.51 18.94
N THR A 527 12.27 22.33 17.88
CA THR A 527 12.08 23.79 17.91
C THR A 527 10.63 24.22 17.78
N LEU A 528 9.74 23.33 17.30
CA LEU A 528 8.31 23.59 17.19
C LEU A 528 7.61 23.11 18.45
N GLU A 529 6.90 24.04 19.10
CA GLU A 529 6.10 23.79 20.30
C GLU A 529 4.93 22.83 19.99
N LYS A 530 4.62 21.93 20.94
CA LYS A 530 3.64 20.84 20.76
C LYS A 530 2.68 20.74 21.94
N ASP A 531 1.51 20.18 21.70
CA ASP A 531 0.48 19.93 22.71
C ASP A 531 0.15 18.42 22.75
N TYR A 532 -0.11 17.91 23.95
CA TYR A 532 -0.96 16.73 24.09
C TYR A 532 -2.40 17.14 23.78
N ILE A 533 -3.08 16.41 22.92
CA ILE A 533 -4.48 16.66 22.56
C ILE A 533 -5.31 15.40 22.77
N SER A 534 -6.60 15.57 23.07
CA SER A 534 -7.53 14.45 23.17
C SER A 534 -7.85 13.88 21.79
N HIS A 535 -8.28 12.61 21.77
CA HIS A 535 -8.67 11.90 20.55
C HIS A 535 -9.71 12.67 19.72
N ARG A 536 -10.68 13.30 20.39
CA ARG A 536 -11.69 14.14 19.73
C ARG A 536 -11.06 15.32 18.99
N VAL A 537 -10.15 16.04 19.66
CA VAL A 537 -9.47 17.21 19.08
C VAL A 537 -8.59 16.79 17.90
N PHE A 538 -7.97 15.61 17.97
CA PHE A 538 -7.19 15.06 16.86
C PHE A 538 -8.05 14.91 15.59
N TRP A 539 -9.24 14.30 15.68
CA TRP A 539 -10.15 14.16 14.52
C TRP A 539 -10.82 15.47 14.09
N GLU A 540 -11.19 16.34 15.04
CA GLU A 540 -11.67 17.70 14.70
C GLU A 540 -10.64 18.47 13.87
N ARG A 541 -9.34 18.26 14.11
CA ARG A 541 -8.25 18.88 13.34
C ARG A 541 -8.06 18.27 11.96
N THR A 542 -8.42 17.01 11.73
CA THR A 542 -8.33 16.37 10.41
C THR A 542 -9.53 16.66 9.53
N LYS A 543 -10.69 17.00 10.10
CA LYS A 543 -11.98 17.13 9.41
C LYS A 543 -12.50 15.81 8.79
N PHE A 544 -11.92 14.69 9.20
CA PHE A 544 -12.40 13.35 8.84
C PHE A 544 -13.23 12.77 9.98
N GLN A 545 -14.18 11.92 9.63
CA GLN A 545 -14.98 11.18 10.62
C GLN A 545 -14.06 10.27 11.44
N ASP A 546 -14.35 10.22 12.73
CA ASP A 546 -13.68 9.32 13.67
C ASP A 546 -14.16 7.87 13.41
N PRO A 547 -13.29 6.94 12.98
CA PRO A 547 -13.67 5.58 12.59
C PRO A 547 -14.03 4.67 13.76
N TYR A 548 -13.79 5.13 14.99
CA TYR A 548 -13.93 4.30 16.18
C TYR A 548 -15.38 4.20 16.64
N SER A 549 -15.70 3.07 17.28
CA SER A 549 -17.05 2.85 17.79
C SER A 549 -17.40 3.89 18.86
N ARG A 550 -18.70 4.02 19.17
CA ARG A 550 -19.12 4.93 20.25
C ARG A 550 -18.47 4.55 21.59
N ASP A 551 -18.34 3.25 21.86
CA ASP A 551 -17.80 2.75 23.12
C ASP A 551 -16.30 3.02 23.24
N ASP A 552 -15.54 2.83 22.15
CA ASP A 552 -14.12 3.18 22.07
C ASP A 552 -13.90 4.67 22.32
N ARG A 553 -14.69 5.52 21.67
CA ARG A 553 -14.59 6.98 21.83
C ARG A 553 -14.91 7.45 23.24
N GLU A 554 -15.81 6.79 23.96
CA GLU A 554 -16.04 7.09 25.39
C GLU A 554 -14.87 6.63 26.27
N SER A 555 -14.22 5.52 25.92
CA SER A 555 -13.01 5.04 26.60
C SER A 555 -11.83 6.00 26.37
N PHE A 556 -11.63 6.50 25.16
CA PHE A 556 -10.52 7.41 24.82
C PHE A 556 -10.60 8.78 25.50
N LYS A 557 -11.78 9.18 25.98
CA LYS A 557 -11.95 10.41 26.78
C LYS A 557 -11.40 10.28 28.20
N LYS A 558 -11.14 9.07 28.67
CA LYS A 558 -10.69 8.78 30.02
C LYS A 558 -9.18 8.90 30.15
N CYS A 559 -8.75 9.20 31.36
CA CYS A 559 -7.35 9.38 31.69
C CYS A 559 -6.53 8.10 31.40
N ASP A 560 -5.38 8.29 30.75
CA ASP A 560 -4.45 7.24 30.31
C ASP A 560 -3.59 6.67 31.44
N HIS A 561 -3.77 7.14 32.68
CA HIS A 561 -3.05 6.63 33.84
C HIS A 561 -3.55 5.24 34.24
N GLU A 562 -2.63 4.27 34.22
CA GLU A 562 -2.89 2.87 34.59
C GLU A 562 -2.56 2.62 36.08
N CYS A 563 -3.33 1.76 36.73
CA CYS A 563 -3.12 1.34 38.10
C CYS A 563 -1.84 0.53 38.22
N ILE A 564 -1.13 0.75 39.32
CA ILE A 564 0.18 0.16 39.59
C ILE A 564 0.12 -1.35 39.95
N ASP A 565 -1.03 -1.88 40.35
CA ASP A 565 -1.16 -3.27 40.81
C ASP A 565 -0.74 -4.31 39.75
N GLU A 566 0.14 -5.25 40.13
CA GLU A 566 0.58 -6.34 39.26
C GLU A 566 -0.54 -7.32 38.90
N LYS A 567 -1.65 -7.34 39.67
CA LYS A 567 -2.87 -8.11 39.31
C LYS A 567 -3.51 -7.62 38.00
N HIS A 568 -3.19 -6.39 37.57
CA HIS A 568 -3.67 -5.79 36.33
C HIS A 568 -2.70 -5.99 35.16
N LYS A 569 -1.57 -6.68 35.35
CA LYS A 569 -0.51 -6.86 34.34
C LYS A 569 -0.17 -8.32 34.02
N ASN A 570 -0.45 -9.26 34.92
CA ASN A 570 -0.10 -10.67 34.73
C ASN A 570 -1.31 -11.50 34.26
N VAL A 571 -1.12 -12.32 33.24
CA VAL A 571 -2.10 -13.32 32.79
C VAL A 571 -2.47 -14.20 33.96
N ASP A 572 -3.76 -14.38 34.21
CA ASP A 572 -4.22 -15.25 35.26
C ASP A 572 -3.86 -16.70 34.90
N ASN A 573 -2.78 -17.20 35.53
CA ASN A 573 -2.22 -18.54 35.29
C ASN A 573 -3.23 -19.66 35.52
N VAL A 574 -4.36 -19.38 36.17
CA VAL A 574 -5.43 -20.36 36.45
C VAL A 574 -6.50 -20.38 35.35
N THR A 575 -6.81 -19.23 34.73
CA THR A 575 -7.92 -19.12 33.76
C THR A 575 -7.47 -18.87 32.33
N GLY A 576 -6.20 -18.54 32.10
CA GLY A 576 -5.65 -18.24 30.77
C GLY A 576 -6.25 -16.99 30.12
N ARG A 577 -6.90 -16.12 30.91
CA ARG A 577 -7.49 -14.87 30.43
C ARG A 577 -6.50 -13.72 30.57
N ASP A 578 -6.50 -12.83 29.57
CA ASP A 578 -5.72 -11.61 29.59
C ASP A 578 -6.03 -10.75 30.83
N PRO A 579 -5.01 -10.11 31.44
CA PRO A 579 -5.19 -9.29 32.63
C PRO A 579 -6.11 -8.11 32.33
N ILE A 580 -7.08 -7.89 33.22
CA ILE A 580 -7.94 -6.70 33.15
C ILE A 580 -7.14 -5.51 33.67
N ARG A 581 -6.65 -4.68 32.75
CA ARG A 581 -6.02 -3.39 33.08
C ARG A 581 -6.99 -2.49 33.83
N SER A 582 -6.52 -1.79 34.84
CA SER A 582 -7.32 -0.81 35.61
C SER A 582 -6.77 0.59 35.33
N PHE A 583 -7.62 1.50 34.87
CA PHE A 583 -7.22 2.87 34.52
C PHE A 583 -7.90 3.91 35.41
N CYS A 584 -7.37 5.12 35.40
CA CYS A 584 -7.99 6.27 36.05
C CYS A 584 -9.38 6.53 35.42
N THR A 585 -10.36 6.74 36.30
CA THR A 585 -11.78 6.92 35.92
C THR A 585 -12.14 8.35 35.51
N GLN A 586 -11.24 9.30 35.77
CA GLN A 586 -11.43 10.71 35.45
C GLN A 586 -11.24 10.98 33.95
N GLU A 587 -11.63 12.17 33.50
CA GLU A 587 -11.41 12.60 32.12
C GLU A 587 -9.93 12.88 31.84
N LEU A 588 -9.52 12.78 30.58
CA LEU A 588 -8.15 13.08 30.16
C LEU A 588 -7.78 14.53 30.54
N PHE A 589 -6.57 14.74 31.03
CA PHE A 589 -6.09 16.06 31.51
C PHE A 589 -6.88 16.65 32.70
N HIS A 590 -7.55 15.82 33.50
CA HIS A 590 -8.20 16.27 34.74
C HIS A 590 -7.23 16.96 35.71
N ALA A 591 -7.80 17.79 36.59
CA ALA A 591 -7.06 18.35 37.72
C ALA A 591 -6.73 17.27 38.75
N GLU A 592 -5.58 17.40 39.42
CA GLU A 592 -5.17 16.47 40.47
C GLU A 592 -6.21 16.45 41.60
N LEU A 593 -6.75 15.26 41.91
CA LEU A 593 -7.65 15.08 43.04
C LEU A 593 -6.84 15.08 44.34
N ASN A 594 -7.39 15.65 45.40
CA ASN A 594 -6.72 15.63 46.69
C ASN A 594 -6.69 14.19 47.24
N PRO A 595 -5.50 13.58 47.49
CA PRO A 595 -5.42 12.21 48.00
C PRO A 595 -6.07 12.02 49.39
N SER A 596 -6.27 13.12 50.13
CA SER A 596 -6.96 13.12 51.43
C SER A 596 -8.48 13.22 51.34
N SER A 597 -9.03 13.35 50.13
CA SER A 597 -10.48 13.38 49.89
C SER A 597 -11.06 11.99 49.68
N ASN A 598 -12.36 11.82 49.92
CA ASN A 598 -13.02 10.54 49.64
C ASN A 598 -12.97 10.26 48.13
N PRO A 599 -12.68 9.00 47.72
CA PRO A 599 -12.67 8.63 46.31
C PRO A 599 -14.04 8.93 45.67
N PRO A 600 -14.07 9.44 44.42
CA PRO A 600 -15.30 9.63 43.67
C PRO A 600 -16.23 8.41 43.73
N GLY A 601 -17.44 8.61 44.26
CA GLY A 601 -18.43 7.53 44.41
C GLY A 601 -18.19 6.57 45.59
N ASN A 602 -17.22 6.84 46.48
CA ASN A 602 -16.81 5.98 47.61
C ASN A 602 -16.35 4.57 47.19
N VAL A 603 -15.85 4.41 45.96
CA VAL A 603 -15.38 3.13 45.42
C VAL A 603 -13.94 3.32 44.95
N GLY A 604 -13.00 2.49 45.43
CA GLY A 604 -11.60 2.54 45.00
C GLY A 604 -10.71 3.46 45.83
N TYR A 605 -9.66 4.03 45.21
CA TYR A 605 -8.69 4.92 45.88
C TYR A 605 -8.17 6.05 44.97
N ILE A 606 -7.68 7.13 45.60
CA ILE A 606 -6.97 8.23 44.92
C ILE A 606 -5.48 8.06 45.18
N SER A 607 -4.67 8.03 44.11
CA SER A 607 -3.22 7.97 44.19
C SER A 607 -2.62 9.30 44.65
N THR A 608 -1.35 9.27 45.06
CA THR A 608 -0.60 10.44 45.58
C THR A 608 -0.46 11.57 44.57
N ASP A 609 -0.42 11.23 43.28
CA ASP A 609 -0.43 12.13 42.12
C ASP A 609 -1.86 12.51 41.66
N GLY A 610 -2.89 12.11 42.41
CA GLY A 610 -4.26 12.61 42.26
C GLY A 610 -5.13 11.88 41.24
N HIS A 611 -4.79 10.66 40.85
CA HIS A 611 -5.59 9.81 39.93
C HIS A 611 -6.51 8.85 40.69
N HIS A 612 -7.73 8.64 40.20
CA HIS A 612 -8.73 7.80 40.87
C HIS A 612 -8.93 6.46 40.17
N PHE A 613 -8.71 5.36 40.89
CA PHE A 613 -8.87 3.98 40.41
C PHE A 613 -9.97 3.25 41.17
N SER A 614 -10.82 2.49 40.48
CA SER A 614 -11.92 1.73 41.09
C SER A 614 -11.47 0.43 41.81
N CYS A 615 -10.22 0.02 41.64
CA CYS A 615 -9.67 -1.18 42.26
C CYS A 615 -9.16 -0.90 43.69
N GLU A 616 -8.85 -1.97 44.43
CA GLU A 616 -8.19 -1.84 45.74
C GLU A 616 -6.81 -1.18 45.61
N ASN A 617 -6.43 -0.39 46.61
CA ASN A 617 -5.15 0.31 46.64
C ASN A 617 -3.98 -0.69 46.72
N PRO A 618 -3.05 -0.74 45.76
CA PRO A 618 -1.95 -1.72 45.76
C PRO A 618 -1.02 -1.59 46.97
N ALA A 619 -0.99 -0.42 47.62
CA ALA A 619 -0.26 -0.19 48.85
C ALA A 619 -0.79 -1.01 50.05
N THR A 620 -1.95 -1.66 49.93
CA THR A 620 -2.52 -2.53 50.98
C THR A 620 -2.05 -3.98 50.91
N ASN A 621 -1.42 -4.40 49.81
CA ASN A 621 -0.98 -5.78 49.57
C ASN A 621 0.54 -6.00 49.74
N VAL A 622 1.29 -4.97 50.14
CA VAL A 622 2.73 -5.06 50.44
C VAL A 622 2.90 -5.24 51.95
N GLY A 623 3.50 -6.35 52.37
CA GLY A 623 3.53 -6.85 53.76
C GLY A 623 4.14 -5.91 54.81
N ASP A 624 3.99 -6.30 56.09
CA ASP A 624 4.49 -5.57 57.26
C ASP A 624 6.03 -5.41 57.20
N PHE A 625 6.56 -4.22 57.50
CA PHE A 625 8.00 -3.94 57.46
C PHE A 625 8.61 -3.66 58.83
N HIS A 626 9.89 -4.04 58.97
CA HIS A 626 10.77 -3.49 59.99
C HIS A 626 11.81 -2.59 59.32
N VAL A 627 11.59 -1.28 59.41
CA VAL A 627 12.43 -0.26 58.76
C VAL A 627 13.49 0.22 59.75
N VAL A 628 14.76 0.02 59.42
CA VAL A 628 15.90 0.44 60.23
C VAL A 628 16.64 1.56 59.52
N PHE A 629 16.47 2.78 60.01
CA PHE A 629 17.24 3.94 59.57
C PHE A 629 18.61 3.91 60.22
N VAL A 630 19.66 3.95 59.40
CA VAL A 630 21.05 4.00 59.86
C VAL A 630 21.68 5.27 59.29
N ILE A 631 21.82 6.28 60.13
CA ILE A 631 22.11 7.64 59.70
C ILE A 631 23.46 8.07 60.23
N ASP A 632 24.30 8.54 59.33
CA ASP A 632 25.55 9.19 59.63
C ASP A 632 25.29 10.53 60.33
N ARG A 633 25.90 10.71 61.50
CA ARG A 633 25.90 11.96 62.26
C ARG A 633 27.31 12.48 62.48
N SER A 634 28.30 12.03 61.70
CA SER A 634 29.69 12.49 61.79
C SER A 634 29.81 14.00 61.60
N GLY A 635 30.96 14.57 61.97
CA GLY A 635 31.21 16.00 61.85
C GLY A 635 31.02 16.56 60.43
N SER A 636 31.25 15.77 59.38
CA SER A 636 31.04 16.17 57.98
C SER A 636 29.56 16.38 57.62
N MET A 637 28.65 15.73 58.34
CA MET A 637 27.19 15.94 58.24
C MET A 637 26.72 17.30 58.79
N SER A 638 27.61 18.08 59.40
CA SER A 638 27.35 19.48 59.79
C SER A 638 27.41 20.46 58.60
N SER A 639 27.86 20.00 57.43
CA SER A 639 27.93 20.82 56.21
C SER A 639 26.56 21.38 55.81
N SER A 640 26.57 22.57 55.22
CA SER A 640 25.36 23.34 54.90
C SER A 640 25.03 23.39 53.41
N ASP A 641 25.66 22.54 52.61
CA ASP A 641 25.44 22.34 51.18
C ASP A 641 24.09 21.64 50.88
N CYS A 642 23.56 20.89 51.84
CA CYS A 642 22.18 20.39 51.83
C CYS A 642 21.48 20.84 53.12
N ARG A 643 20.28 21.43 53.00
CA ARG A 643 19.55 22.04 54.13
C ARG A 643 18.07 21.65 54.09
N PRO A 644 17.41 21.49 55.25
CA PRO A 644 15.98 21.21 55.30
C PRO A 644 15.17 22.35 54.68
N ARG A 645 14.15 22.00 53.91
CA ARG A 645 13.24 22.92 53.21
C ARG A 645 12.11 23.42 54.10
N CYS A 646 11.73 22.63 55.09
CA CYS A 646 10.66 22.87 56.05
C CYS A 646 9.32 23.25 55.41
N SER A 647 8.89 22.47 54.41
CA SER A 647 7.61 22.72 53.72
C SER A 647 6.38 22.46 54.62
N ASN A 648 6.55 21.73 55.73
CA ASN A 648 5.52 21.51 56.74
C ASN A 648 5.80 22.41 57.96
N SER A 649 4.75 23.02 58.52
CA SER A 649 4.86 23.81 59.76
C SER A 649 5.47 23.04 60.94
N GLN A 650 5.37 21.71 60.93
CA GLN A 650 5.94 20.85 61.97
C GLN A 650 7.44 20.61 61.82
N THR A 651 8.01 20.79 60.62
CA THR A 651 9.46 20.63 60.38
C THR A 651 10.23 21.95 60.43
N THR A 652 9.56 23.11 60.55
CA THR A 652 10.17 24.45 60.61
C THR A 652 11.22 24.60 61.71
N CYS A 653 11.11 23.85 62.80
CA CYS A 653 12.10 23.83 63.88
C CYS A 653 13.49 23.34 63.42
N LEU A 654 13.58 22.52 62.36
CA LEU A 654 14.84 22.03 61.81
C LEU A 654 15.66 23.15 61.17
N GLN A 655 15.04 24.17 60.59
CA GLN A 655 15.74 25.33 60.04
C GLN A 655 16.46 26.18 61.10
N HIS A 656 15.98 26.13 62.34
CA HIS A 656 16.57 26.90 63.43
C HIS A 656 17.70 26.14 64.14
N ASN A 657 17.53 24.83 64.36
CA ASN A 657 18.45 24.05 65.18
C ASN A 657 19.37 23.13 64.36
N HIS A 658 18.97 22.73 63.15
CA HIS A 658 19.63 21.69 62.33
C HIS A 658 19.72 22.12 60.85
N ASN A 659 20.22 23.33 60.57
CA ASN A 659 20.27 23.85 59.20
C ASN A 659 21.47 23.34 58.37
N ASN A 660 21.59 22.01 58.27
CA ASN A 660 22.72 21.28 57.68
C ASN A 660 22.26 19.95 57.05
N ARG A 661 23.20 19.15 56.52
CA ARG A 661 22.92 17.84 55.91
C ARG A 661 22.13 16.93 56.86
N LEU A 662 22.49 16.90 58.14
CA LEU A 662 21.80 16.08 59.13
C LEU A 662 20.32 16.50 59.31
N GLY A 663 20.02 17.80 59.36
CA GLY A 663 18.62 18.24 59.43
C GLY A 663 17.83 18.00 58.15
N ALA A 664 18.48 18.03 56.99
CA ALA A 664 17.87 17.58 55.73
C ALA A 664 17.49 16.09 55.78
N VAL A 665 18.33 15.24 56.39
CA VAL A 665 18.01 13.82 56.61
C VAL A 665 16.82 13.67 57.57
N TYR A 666 16.78 14.42 58.67
CA TYR A 666 15.66 14.37 59.61
C TYR A 666 14.33 14.77 58.96
N GLU A 667 14.33 15.76 58.08
CA GLU A 667 13.14 16.14 57.32
C GLU A 667 12.68 15.02 56.37
N ALA A 668 13.60 14.33 55.69
CA ALA A 668 13.25 13.25 54.79
C ALA A 668 12.73 12.01 55.53
N VAL A 669 13.34 11.66 56.68
CA VAL A 669 12.83 10.58 57.55
C VAL A 669 11.43 10.92 58.05
N TYR A 670 11.20 12.16 58.49
CA TYR A 670 9.87 12.62 58.89
C TYR A 670 8.87 12.52 57.73
N SER A 671 9.23 12.99 56.54
CA SER A 671 8.39 12.96 55.34
C SER A 671 8.05 11.52 54.92
N PHE A 672 9.00 10.59 55.04
CA PHE A 672 8.77 9.17 54.80
C PHE A 672 7.76 8.58 55.78
N ILE A 673 7.94 8.85 57.08
CA ILE A 673 7.03 8.34 58.12
C ILE A 673 5.62 8.92 57.93
N GLU A 674 5.51 10.21 57.64
CA GLU A 674 4.23 10.88 57.38
C GLU A 674 3.54 10.30 56.14
N THR A 675 4.29 10.11 55.05
CA THR A 675 3.79 9.49 53.81
C THR A 675 3.29 8.08 54.09
N ARG A 676 4.09 7.24 54.79
CA ARG A 676 3.72 5.86 55.11
C ARG A 676 2.50 5.79 56.04
N LYS A 677 2.42 6.66 57.04
CA LYS A 677 1.26 6.79 57.95
C LYS A 677 0.00 7.20 57.21
N ASN A 678 0.08 8.17 56.30
CA ASN A 678 -1.08 8.66 55.57
C ASN A 678 -1.60 7.64 54.55
N SER A 679 -0.70 6.89 53.90
CA SER A 679 -1.07 5.76 53.04
C SER A 679 -1.86 4.66 53.76
N LEU A 680 -1.69 4.52 55.08
CA LEU A 680 -2.39 3.52 55.90
C LEU A 680 -3.71 4.02 56.52
N LYS A 681 -3.95 5.34 56.54
CA LYS A 681 -5.20 5.94 57.07
C LYS A 681 -6.32 6.01 56.03
N ALA A 682 -5.99 6.05 54.75
CA ALA A 682 -6.94 6.15 53.65
C ALA A 682 -7.81 4.89 53.47
N THR A 683 -7.65 3.87 54.31
CA THR A 683 -8.09 2.50 54.02
C THR A 683 -9.28 1.95 54.80
N ASN A 684 -9.79 2.54 55.90
CA ASN A 684 -10.86 1.85 56.66
C ASN A 684 -11.86 2.72 57.43
N VAL A 685 -13.11 2.71 56.95
CA VAL A 685 -14.32 2.89 57.76
C VAL A 685 -14.69 1.52 58.33
N GLY A 686 -14.37 1.27 59.61
CA GLY A 686 -15.03 0.25 60.42
C GLY A 686 -14.40 -1.16 60.47
N LEU A 687 -13.20 -1.29 61.03
CA LEU A 687 -12.73 -2.39 61.91
C LEU A 687 -11.24 -2.14 62.22
N SER A 688 -10.82 -2.37 63.47
CA SER A 688 -9.48 -2.01 63.99
C SER A 688 -8.33 -2.73 63.26
N ALA A 689 -7.71 -2.05 62.29
CA ALA A 689 -6.42 -2.45 61.74
C ALA A 689 -5.30 -1.92 62.66
N VAL A 690 -4.56 -2.84 63.26
CA VAL A 690 -3.40 -2.54 64.12
C VAL A 690 -2.23 -2.19 63.21
N ASP A 691 -1.61 -1.03 63.43
CA ASP A 691 -0.33 -0.63 62.82
C ASP A 691 0.74 -1.71 63.11
N ARG A 692 1.31 -2.30 62.06
CA ARG A 692 2.34 -3.34 62.19
C ARG A 692 3.69 -2.92 61.64
N ASP A 693 3.81 -1.79 60.93
CA ASP A 693 5.12 -1.28 60.53
C ASP A 693 5.85 -0.76 61.76
N ILE A 694 7.06 -1.24 61.97
CA ILE A 694 7.92 -0.82 63.07
C ILE A 694 9.17 -0.15 62.51
N ALA A 695 9.56 0.96 63.11
CA ALA A 695 10.80 1.64 62.77
C ALA A 695 11.77 1.69 63.93
N SER A 696 13.04 1.57 63.57
CA SER A 696 14.18 1.77 64.45
C SER A 696 15.10 2.79 63.78
N LEU A 697 15.73 3.67 64.57
CA LEU A 697 16.66 4.67 64.07
C LEU A 697 17.95 4.65 64.88
N ILE A 698 19.04 4.47 64.15
CA ILE A 698 20.41 4.44 64.63
C ILE A 698 21.11 5.66 64.04
N LEU A 699 21.76 6.43 64.90
CA LEU A 699 22.75 7.40 64.48
C LEU A 699 24.14 6.82 64.70
N PHE A 700 25.06 6.97 63.74
CA PHE A 700 26.44 6.53 63.92
C PHE A 700 27.43 7.65 63.61
N GLU A 701 28.53 7.63 64.37
CA GLU A 701 29.75 8.37 64.12
C GLU A 701 30.93 7.38 64.23
N SER A 702 31.91 7.61 65.10
CA SER A 702 32.89 6.60 65.56
C SER A 702 32.21 5.43 66.29
N THR A 703 31.06 5.65 66.93
CA THR A 703 30.22 4.66 67.60
C THR A 703 28.75 4.79 67.15
N ALA A 704 27.92 3.77 67.42
CA ALA A 704 26.50 3.77 67.04
C ALA A 704 25.59 3.95 68.26
N THR A 705 24.66 4.90 68.17
CA THR A 705 23.67 5.25 69.19
C THR A 705 22.26 5.00 68.65
N VAL A 706 21.42 4.30 69.41
CA VAL A 706 20.02 4.06 69.05
C VAL A 706 19.17 5.22 69.57
N VAL A 707 18.49 5.92 68.67
CA VAL A 707 17.59 7.05 69.02
C VAL A 707 16.21 6.52 69.42
N PHE A 708 15.73 5.51 68.68
CA PHE A 708 14.57 4.72 69.03
C PHE A 708 14.64 3.34 68.38
N GLU A 709 14.03 2.35 69.02
CA GLU A 709 13.94 0.97 68.51
C GLU A 709 12.49 0.49 68.59
N ASN A 710 12.08 -0.29 67.58
CA ASN A 710 10.78 -0.96 67.51
C ASN A 710 9.58 -0.04 67.83
N GLN A 711 9.57 1.16 67.25
CA GLN A 711 8.48 2.12 67.43
C GLN A 711 7.48 2.04 66.29
N SER A 712 6.20 2.19 66.61
CA SER A 712 5.15 2.40 65.61
C SER A 712 5.32 3.76 64.93
N LEU A 713 4.95 3.82 63.64
CA LEU A 713 5.01 5.02 62.82
C LEU A 713 3.84 5.99 63.05
N SER A 714 2.96 5.69 64.01
CA SER A 714 1.73 6.43 64.27
C SER A 714 1.94 7.88 64.76
N ASN A 715 3.09 8.22 65.33
CA ASN A 715 3.40 9.55 65.89
C ASN A 715 4.73 10.12 65.35
N PRO A 716 4.76 10.62 64.10
CA PRO A 716 5.97 11.17 63.48
C PRO A 716 6.53 12.38 64.23
N GLU A 717 5.68 13.19 64.86
CA GLU A 717 6.08 14.36 65.64
C GLU A 717 6.97 13.98 66.82
N GLN A 718 6.56 12.96 67.59
CA GLN A 718 7.34 12.46 68.72
C GLN A 718 8.68 11.83 68.27
N LEU A 719 8.71 11.17 67.11
CA LEU A 719 9.94 10.60 66.56
C LEU A 719 10.90 11.70 66.09
N LEU A 720 10.38 12.78 65.50
CA LEU A 720 11.18 13.95 65.12
C LEU A 720 11.82 14.63 66.33
N GLU A 721 11.05 14.84 67.42
CA GLU A 721 11.59 15.40 68.67
C GLU A 721 12.71 14.55 69.26
N LYS A 722 12.66 13.21 69.10
CA LYS A 722 13.75 12.32 69.54
C LYS A 722 15.00 12.49 68.68
N MET A 723 14.84 12.60 67.36
CA MET A 723 15.95 12.82 66.41
C MET A 723 16.66 14.15 66.67
N MET A 724 15.91 15.23 66.90
CA MET A 724 16.44 16.59 67.08
C MET A 724 17.30 16.80 68.33
N LYS A 725 17.43 15.82 69.22
CA LYS A 725 18.32 15.90 70.40
C LYS A 725 19.80 15.70 70.05
N PHE A 726 20.09 15.42 68.79
CA PHE A 726 21.37 14.93 68.32
C PHE A 726 21.89 15.83 67.20
N ASP A 727 23.07 16.41 67.40
CA ASP A 727 23.77 17.23 66.40
C ASP A 727 24.83 16.42 65.64
N ALA A 728 25.34 16.93 64.53
CA ALA A 728 26.45 16.32 63.80
C ALA A 728 27.78 16.48 64.58
N ASP A 729 28.45 15.37 64.88
CA ASP A 729 29.70 15.32 65.65
C ASP A 729 30.43 13.96 65.48
N GLY A 730 31.75 13.95 65.71
CA GLY A 730 32.57 12.73 65.73
C GLY A 730 33.15 12.31 64.36
N GLY A 731 33.81 11.14 64.34
CA GLY A 731 34.30 10.50 63.12
C GLY A 731 33.22 9.66 62.42
N THR A 732 33.61 8.79 61.50
CA THR A 732 32.65 8.02 60.66
C THR A 732 33.01 6.53 60.65
N SER A 733 32.09 5.67 61.08
CA SER A 733 32.29 4.21 61.14
C SER A 733 31.06 3.45 60.65
N PHE A 734 31.07 3.03 59.38
CA PHE A 734 30.00 2.20 58.80
C PHE A 734 29.88 0.85 59.48
N HIS A 735 31.01 0.32 59.96
CA HIS A 735 31.06 -0.89 60.78
C HIS A 735 30.19 -0.75 62.04
N ALA A 736 30.30 0.37 62.77
CA ALA A 736 29.48 0.60 63.96
C ALA A 736 27.99 0.67 63.61
N GLY A 737 27.63 1.37 62.53
CA GLY A 737 26.24 1.48 62.06
C GLY A 737 25.62 0.14 61.67
N ILE A 738 26.31 -0.65 60.82
CA ILE A 738 25.80 -1.95 60.34
C ILE A 738 25.73 -3.00 61.45
N ASN A 739 26.73 -3.07 62.34
CA ASN A 739 26.65 -3.99 63.48
C ASN A 739 25.48 -3.66 64.38
N LYS A 740 25.23 -2.37 64.62
CA LYS A 740 24.08 -1.98 65.44
C LYS A 740 22.74 -2.28 64.77
N ALA A 741 22.66 -2.11 63.45
CA ALA A 741 21.48 -2.50 62.68
C ALA A 741 21.25 -4.02 62.75
N ALA A 742 22.32 -4.82 62.62
CA ALA A 742 22.26 -6.27 62.78
C ALA A 742 21.76 -6.68 64.17
N GLU A 743 22.22 -6.02 65.23
CA GLU A 743 21.73 -6.24 66.61
C GLU A 743 20.23 -5.92 66.74
N ILE A 744 19.76 -4.80 66.19
CA ILE A 744 18.34 -4.41 66.23
C ILE A 744 17.47 -5.40 65.46
N ILE A 745 17.89 -5.78 64.25
CA ILE A 745 17.17 -6.75 63.42
C ILE A 745 17.09 -8.10 64.13
N GLU A 746 18.17 -8.55 64.77
CA GLU A 746 18.16 -9.79 65.55
C GLU A 746 17.23 -9.70 66.76
N LYS A 747 17.30 -8.59 67.51
CA LYS A 747 16.54 -8.37 68.75
C LYS A 747 15.03 -8.30 68.50
N TYR A 748 14.61 -7.73 67.38
CA TYR A 748 13.20 -7.55 67.01
C TYR A 748 12.80 -8.36 65.77
N TYR A 749 13.47 -9.50 65.56
CA TYR A 749 13.16 -10.38 64.44
C TYR A 749 11.70 -10.85 64.50
N ASP A 750 10.96 -10.61 63.42
CA ASP A 750 9.59 -11.07 63.24
C ASP A 750 9.48 -11.72 61.87
N ARG A 751 9.06 -12.99 61.84
CA ARG A 751 8.92 -13.77 60.59
C ARG A 751 7.82 -13.21 59.68
N GLN A 752 6.91 -12.40 60.20
CA GLN A 752 5.85 -11.74 59.43
C GLN A 752 6.31 -10.41 58.84
N LYS A 753 7.51 -9.92 59.21
CA LYS A 753 8.04 -8.63 58.74
C LYS A 753 9.27 -8.79 57.86
N THR A 754 9.33 -7.97 56.81
CA THR A 754 10.53 -7.85 55.99
C THR A 754 11.44 -6.76 56.55
N ASN A 755 12.72 -7.09 56.78
CA ASN A 755 13.72 -6.14 57.27
C ASN A 755 14.24 -5.27 56.13
N VAL A 756 14.21 -3.95 56.31
CA VAL A 756 14.72 -2.96 55.36
C VAL A 756 15.68 -2.02 56.08
N ILE A 757 16.90 -1.89 55.58
CA ILE A 757 17.86 -0.88 56.06
C ILE A 757 17.91 0.28 55.07
N ILE A 758 17.74 1.50 55.60
CA ILE A 758 17.97 2.74 54.86
C ILE A 758 19.20 3.39 55.48
N PHE A 759 20.33 3.29 54.78
CA PHE A 759 21.64 3.77 55.20
C PHE A 759 21.94 5.12 54.55
N LEU A 760 22.14 6.14 55.37
CA LEU A 760 22.26 7.54 54.95
C LEU A 760 23.62 8.08 55.41
N SER A 761 24.50 8.47 54.49
CA SER A 761 25.85 8.97 54.82
C SER A 761 26.41 9.86 53.71
N ASP A 762 27.44 10.66 53.99
CA ASP A 762 28.20 11.37 52.96
C ASP A 762 29.36 10.55 52.36
N GLY A 763 29.56 9.31 52.80
CA GLY A 763 30.46 8.35 52.14
C GLY A 763 31.88 8.28 52.70
N GLU A 764 32.20 9.03 53.76
CA GLU A 764 33.56 9.13 54.31
C GLU A 764 33.96 7.98 55.25
N ALA A 765 33.77 6.72 54.82
CA ALA A 765 34.23 5.54 55.57
C ALA A 765 34.49 4.32 54.67
N ILE A 766 35.08 3.26 55.23
CA ILE A 766 35.34 2.00 54.51
C ILE A 766 34.09 1.10 54.56
N THR A 767 33.83 0.38 53.47
CA THR A 767 32.77 -0.63 53.35
C THR A 767 32.92 -1.73 54.42
N PRO A 768 31.90 -2.00 55.25
CA PRO A 768 31.91 -3.07 56.23
C PRO A 768 31.54 -4.42 55.58
N ASP A 769 32.38 -4.90 54.66
CA ASP A 769 32.12 -6.09 53.82
C ASP A 769 31.75 -7.33 54.64
N SER A 770 32.56 -7.67 55.65
CA SER A 770 32.39 -8.90 56.44
C SER A 770 31.09 -8.93 57.22
N GLU A 771 30.75 -7.80 57.85
CA GLU A 771 29.59 -7.62 58.71
C GLU A 771 28.31 -7.63 57.87
N LEU A 772 28.34 -6.92 56.74
CA LEU A 772 27.19 -6.84 55.84
C LEU A 772 26.90 -8.19 55.18
N ARG A 773 27.92 -8.92 54.71
CA ARG A 773 27.78 -10.28 54.18
C ARG A 773 27.23 -11.24 55.24
N SER A 774 27.73 -11.15 56.48
CA SER A 774 27.23 -11.96 57.60
C SER A 774 25.76 -11.68 57.90
N LEU A 775 25.34 -10.41 57.90
CA LEU A 775 23.96 -10.01 58.12
C LEU A 775 23.05 -10.50 56.98
N CYS A 776 23.40 -10.25 55.71
CA CYS A 776 22.62 -10.69 54.55
C CYS A 776 22.46 -12.21 54.53
N GLN A 777 23.54 -12.97 54.74
CA GLN A 777 23.49 -14.43 54.79
C GLN A 777 22.58 -14.93 55.92
N ARG A 778 22.59 -14.26 57.08
CA ARG A 778 21.76 -14.64 58.22
C ARG A 778 20.28 -14.47 57.93
N GLU A 779 19.89 -13.37 57.31
CA GLU A 779 18.49 -13.10 56.94
C GLU A 779 18.00 -14.09 55.87
N VAL A 780 18.82 -14.37 54.85
CA VAL A 780 18.55 -15.43 53.86
C VAL A 780 18.31 -16.79 54.55
N ASN A 781 19.15 -17.16 55.53
CA ASN A 781 18.98 -18.40 56.29
C ASN A 781 17.68 -18.44 57.12
N LYS A 782 17.14 -17.27 57.52
CA LYS A 782 15.88 -17.15 58.26
C LYS A 782 14.64 -17.17 57.34
N GLY A 783 14.86 -17.06 56.02
CA GLY A 783 13.86 -17.28 54.98
C GLY A 783 13.36 -16.02 54.27
N ALA A 784 13.96 -14.85 54.53
CA ALA A 784 13.63 -13.59 53.84
C ALA A 784 14.93 -12.79 53.58
N PRO A 785 15.12 -12.21 52.38
CA PRO A 785 16.29 -11.39 52.12
C PRO A 785 16.22 -10.06 52.90
N LEU A 786 17.39 -9.50 53.18
CA LEU A 786 17.52 -8.13 53.67
C LEU A 786 17.55 -7.16 52.48
N TYR A 787 16.74 -6.11 52.53
CA TYR A 787 16.82 -5.02 51.55
C TYR A 787 17.64 -3.86 52.11
N LEU A 788 18.59 -3.36 51.32
CA LEU A 788 19.49 -2.27 51.70
C LEU A 788 19.44 -1.15 50.68
N TYR A 789 19.01 0.03 51.14
CA TYR A 789 19.09 1.27 50.38
C TYR A 789 20.22 2.13 50.95
N THR A 790 21.20 2.46 50.13
CA THR A 790 22.28 3.38 50.52
C THR A 790 22.10 4.72 49.82
N VAL A 791 22.17 5.80 50.60
CA VAL A 791 21.95 7.17 50.15
C VAL A 791 23.18 8.01 50.48
N MET A 792 23.82 8.55 49.44
CA MET A 792 24.98 9.41 49.56
C MET A 792 24.59 10.89 49.57
N PHE A 793 25.20 11.66 50.47
CA PHE A 793 25.16 13.12 50.50
C PHE A 793 26.48 13.75 50.08
N GLY A 794 26.45 14.82 49.28
CA GLY A 794 27.66 15.50 48.78
C GLY A 794 28.17 14.96 47.43
N SER A 795 29.28 15.51 46.95
CA SER A 795 29.77 15.32 45.57
C SER A 795 30.87 14.25 45.40
N ASP A 796 31.57 13.85 46.46
CA ASP A 796 32.74 12.97 46.39
C ASP A 796 32.69 11.86 47.46
N GLY A 797 33.13 10.64 47.15
CA GLY A 797 33.34 9.56 48.15
C GLY A 797 32.30 8.43 48.21
N GLY A 798 31.34 8.31 47.28
CA GLY A 798 30.24 7.33 47.36
C GLY A 798 30.56 5.85 47.09
N GLN A 799 31.80 5.53 46.70
CA GLN A 799 32.22 4.16 46.37
C GLN A 799 31.89 3.12 47.47
N PRO A 800 32.10 3.41 48.77
CA PRO A 800 31.81 2.46 49.84
C PRO A 800 30.30 2.16 49.97
N LEU A 801 29.45 3.18 49.85
CA LEU A 801 27.99 3.03 49.88
C LEU A 801 27.45 2.25 48.68
N GLN A 802 28.06 2.44 47.50
CA GLN A 802 27.74 1.67 46.31
C GLN A 802 28.14 0.19 46.47
N GLN A 803 29.31 -0.08 47.04
CA GLN A 803 29.76 -1.44 47.35
C GLN A 803 28.82 -2.13 48.35
N MET A 804 28.36 -1.42 49.39
CA MET A 804 27.38 -1.98 50.33
C MET A 804 26.08 -2.44 49.63
N ALA A 805 25.51 -1.60 48.76
CA ALA A 805 24.30 -1.96 48.01
C ALA A 805 24.53 -3.16 47.07
N ASN A 806 25.70 -3.23 46.43
CA ASN A 806 26.08 -4.36 45.57
C ASN A 806 26.20 -5.66 46.38
N ILE A 807 26.86 -5.63 47.54
CA ILE A 807 26.98 -6.78 48.43
C ILE A 807 25.60 -7.30 48.82
N ALA A 808 24.68 -6.42 49.23
CA ALA A 808 23.33 -6.83 49.61
C ALA A 808 22.54 -7.41 48.42
N THR A 809 22.76 -6.90 47.21
CA THR A 809 22.15 -7.42 45.97
C THR A 809 22.56 -8.87 45.68
N GLU A 810 23.79 -9.28 46.01
CA GLU A 810 24.28 -10.65 45.78
C GLU A 810 23.45 -11.73 46.50
N TYR A 811 22.74 -11.37 47.57
CA TYR A 811 21.95 -12.28 48.40
C TYR A 811 20.46 -12.27 48.05
N LEU A 812 20.05 -11.54 47.01
CA LEU A 812 18.70 -11.60 46.44
C LEU A 812 18.58 -12.80 45.50
N SER A 813 17.46 -13.53 45.54
CA SER A 813 17.30 -14.75 44.73
C SER A 813 17.17 -14.43 43.23
N ARG A 814 17.76 -15.25 42.34
CA ARG A 814 17.64 -15.05 40.87
C ARG A 814 16.21 -15.25 40.32
N SER A 815 15.29 -15.75 41.14
CA SER A 815 13.91 -16.05 40.76
C SER A 815 12.91 -14.93 41.11
N THR A 816 13.36 -13.84 41.75
CA THR A 816 12.53 -12.69 42.12
C THR A 816 12.69 -11.54 41.12
N SER A 817 12.48 -11.84 39.83
CA SER A 817 12.44 -10.82 38.76
C SER A 817 11.15 -9.97 38.78
N GLY A 818 10.34 -10.09 39.84
CA GLY A 818 9.06 -9.41 40.02
C GLY A 818 8.77 -8.94 41.45
N ASP A 819 9.77 -8.89 42.35
CA ASP A 819 9.58 -8.26 43.68
C ASP A 819 9.89 -6.75 43.61
N VAL A 820 9.01 -5.95 44.20
CA VAL A 820 9.01 -4.46 44.19
C VAL A 820 10.22 -3.86 44.92
N LEU A 821 10.86 -4.61 45.82
CA LEU A 821 11.98 -4.15 46.65
C LEU A 821 13.33 -4.61 46.08
N LYS A 822 14.31 -3.71 46.07
CA LYS A 822 15.68 -3.98 45.60
C LYS A 822 16.72 -3.36 46.51
N CYS A 823 17.95 -3.85 46.43
CA CYS A 823 19.10 -3.18 47.05
C CYS A 823 19.65 -2.14 46.07
N GLN A 824 19.74 -0.87 46.48
CA GLN A 824 20.10 0.22 45.57
C GLN A 824 20.95 1.29 46.26
N TYR A 825 21.93 1.79 45.51
CA TYR A 825 22.67 3.01 45.83
C TYR A 825 22.07 4.22 45.12
N THR A 826 21.94 5.34 45.82
CA THR A 826 21.47 6.61 45.24
C THR A 826 22.31 7.80 45.72
N LEU A 827 22.60 8.71 44.80
CA LEU A 827 23.20 10.01 45.09
C LEU A 827 22.11 11.07 45.31
N ALA A 828 22.07 11.67 46.51
CA ALA A 828 21.14 12.72 46.88
C ALA A 828 21.83 14.09 46.89
N GLU A 829 21.89 14.75 45.73
CA GLU A 829 22.48 16.10 45.59
C GLU A 829 21.67 17.19 46.32
N ASN A 830 20.39 16.96 46.61
CA ASN A 830 19.53 17.88 47.36
C ASN A 830 18.34 17.16 48.03
N VAL A 831 17.68 17.83 48.97
CA VAL A 831 16.49 17.32 49.69
C VAL A 831 15.33 16.96 48.75
N LYS A 832 15.25 17.57 47.56
CA LYS A 832 14.22 17.21 46.56
C LYS A 832 14.44 15.80 46.02
N LYS A 833 15.67 15.48 45.59
CA LYS A 833 16.06 14.16 45.09
C LYS A 833 15.91 13.09 46.18
N LEU A 834 16.14 13.47 47.45
CA LEU A 834 15.91 12.60 48.60
C LEU A 834 14.42 12.28 48.80
N ASN A 835 13.56 13.30 48.83
CA ASN A 835 12.11 13.09 48.93
C ASN A 835 11.57 12.36 47.69
N GLU A 836 12.01 12.72 46.48
CA GLU A 836 11.67 12.02 45.24
C GLU A 836 12.15 10.56 45.24
N LEU A 837 13.29 10.22 45.85
CA LEU A 837 13.76 8.84 45.99
C LEU A 837 12.87 8.05 46.95
N PHE A 838 12.53 8.63 48.10
CA PHE A 838 11.70 7.97 49.10
C PHE A 838 10.25 7.80 48.59
N THR A 839 9.74 8.77 47.83
CA THR A 839 8.49 8.69 47.08
C THR A 839 8.58 7.67 45.94
N ARG A 840 9.67 7.63 45.17
CA ARG A 840 9.89 6.67 44.07
C ARG A 840 10.10 5.23 44.55
N VAL A 841 10.72 5.00 45.70
CA VAL A 841 10.78 3.67 46.35
C VAL A 841 9.37 3.24 46.79
N ALA A 842 8.49 4.19 47.13
CA ALA A 842 7.08 3.94 47.39
C ALA A 842 6.20 3.82 46.11
N GLU A 843 6.65 4.34 44.96
CA GLU A 843 5.85 4.52 43.73
C GLU A 843 6.42 3.85 42.46
N SER A 844 7.48 3.03 42.55
CA SER A 844 8.23 2.50 41.39
C SER A 844 7.50 1.40 40.59
N LEU A 845 6.43 1.75 39.87
CA LEU A 845 6.09 1.18 38.56
C LEU A 845 5.46 2.28 37.69
N ARG A 846 6.17 2.72 36.65
CA ARG A 846 5.55 3.30 35.46
C ARG A 846 6.23 2.70 34.22
N LYS A 847 5.41 2.16 33.31
CA LYS A 847 5.71 2.00 31.89
C LYS A 847 4.88 3.05 31.16
N HIS A 848 5.49 3.87 30.31
CA HIS A 848 4.76 4.74 29.38
C HIS A 848 4.62 4.02 28.02
N LYS A 849 3.51 4.23 27.32
CA LYS A 849 3.27 3.65 25.98
C LYS A 849 3.75 4.62 24.89
N PRO A 850 4.41 4.13 23.84
CA PRO A 850 4.86 4.96 22.70
C PRO A 850 3.69 5.51 21.89
N MET A 851 3.85 6.68 21.26
CA MET A 851 2.84 7.35 20.43
C MET A 851 3.39 7.84 19.09
N LEU A 852 2.54 7.86 18.06
CA LEU A 852 2.88 8.30 16.70
C LEU A 852 2.59 9.80 16.54
N ILE A 853 3.49 10.53 15.89
CA ILE A 853 3.36 11.96 15.54
C ILE A 853 3.63 12.16 14.04
N ARG A 854 3.05 13.22 13.46
CA ARG A 854 3.25 13.62 12.07
C ARG A 854 4.60 14.36 11.94
N GLU A 855 5.34 14.12 10.86
CA GLU A 855 6.52 14.94 10.53
C GLU A 855 6.15 16.39 10.18
#